data_AF-A0AAD1A139-F1
#
_entry.id   AF-A0AAD1A139-F1
#
_cell.length_a   1.000
_cell.length_b   1.000
_cell.length_c   1.000
_cell.angle_alpha   90.00
_cell.angle_beta   90.00
_cell.angle_gamma   90.00
#
_symmetry.space_group_name_H-M   'P 1'
#
loop_
_entity.id
_entity.type
_entity.pdbx_description
1 polymer ?
#
loop_
_entity_poly.entity_id
_entity_poly.type
_entity_poly.pdbx_seq_one_letter_code
_entity_poly.pdbx_strand_id
1 'polypeptide(L)'
;MPGLGALGFLAEQAVEDVLTSRRLVELVAADEALLVAGNTIRSNRGQAQTAIQVADDPSPTLKKIEQANRDELGRAMARLRSTDLAERNALADAIDQKEKATASKLPEMYAEAGKPKAQRSLAATMPWYNGIGDIETVMTAAADATSTAVRLSDPALADLQNFKAAGWRVRSSYGTQCSVLRPVFGSNKPMDAAQLRRLGEMRGASDAGVAQLTQLAARPGVSPELVRKVGAMNTEVTAANRLMDEQIGRVGQGSSPVVGAEEWTKQCNGPFNTILAAVGQSFDEMENVTQATLTRAWTRLAITGGLFLALLAICVVSWRGVQRRIARPLVSLQTALAGMQAGDFAQKIPAPPCPDEIGTLSGALEVYRQNALALETNRRDREVAMLADAEQAAKVRALVGEVAGIVAAARAGDFSGQAEAGDVDGPLRELVEGVNEINAVVDAATTEFADAMQSLAAGDLTHRVTTGYRGRFAALQEAINQTAERLSTTMRTIQANASDVGLSAREISTGADDLSKRTEEQASSLEESAATTEELAASVKASAQASQQAVRQAGQAMQVAQDGGAIAGEAVAAMARIEDASKKISEIVSVIDGIAFQTNLLALNAAVEAARAGDAGKGFAVVASEVRTLAQRSGEAAKDISGLISSSNVEVEAGVKLVKQAGDALTRIVEASRGVQTTISEVATASAEQANGIEEMSQTVAHMDEMTQANAALAEQSAASANALAGKIAELNALVAAFRTGDELAPIARSPVAATAYTPPPLRTSDLAAIASGRGAEPERLRRLAAALVEQQKTPPRQAPARKRANDAGWEEF
;
A
#
# COMPACT_ATOMS: atom_id res chain seq x y z
N MET A 1 15.48 -11.62 -29.99
CA MET A 1 16.29 -10.64 -29.23
C MET A 1 15.60 -10.37 -27.91
N PRO A 2 15.95 -11.11 -26.84
CA PRO A 2 15.30 -10.99 -25.52
C PRO A 2 15.30 -9.55 -24.97
N GLY A 3 16.32 -8.74 -25.28
CA GLY A 3 16.42 -7.35 -24.82
C GLY A 3 15.37 -6.38 -25.38
N LEU A 4 14.82 -6.63 -26.57
CA LEU A 4 13.73 -5.79 -27.12
C LEU A 4 12.40 -6.07 -26.41
N GLY A 5 12.17 -7.31 -25.98
CA GLY A 5 10.98 -7.68 -25.21
C GLY A 5 11.00 -7.05 -23.81
N ALA A 6 12.14 -7.13 -23.11
CA ALA A 6 12.29 -6.54 -21.79
C ALA A 6 12.16 -5.01 -21.79
N LEU A 7 12.78 -4.32 -22.76
CA LEU A 7 12.62 -2.85 -22.90
C LEU A 7 11.22 -2.44 -23.33
N GLY A 8 10.55 -3.27 -24.14
CA GLY A 8 9.14 -3.08 -24.48
C GLY A 8 8.24 -3.11 -23.25
N PHE A 9 8.41 -4.14 -22.40
CA PHE A 9 7.68 -4.28 -21.14
C PHE A 9 7.95 -3.11 -20.18
N LEU A 10 9.21 -2.71 -20.01
CA LEU A 10 9.57 -1.56 -19.18
C LEU A 10 9.00 -0.24 -19.72
N ALA A 11 8.85 -0.11 -21.04
CA ALA A 11 8.23 1.06 -21.65
C ALA A 11 6.71 1.08 -21.41
N GLU A 12 6.04 -0.07 -21.52
CA GLU A 12 4.62 -0.23 -21.19
C GLU A 12 4.36 0.12 -19.72
N GLN A 13 5.15 -0.44 -18.80
CA GLN A 13 5.07 -0.13 -17.38
C GLN A 13 5.32 1.37 -17.09
N ALA A 14 6.29 1.99 -17.76
CA ALA A 14 6.55 3.42 -17.59
C ALA A 14 5.40 4.31 -18.12
N VAL A 15 4.66 3.85 -19.14
CA VAL A 15 3.44 4.52 -19.61
C VAL A 15 2.33 4.39 -18.58
N GLU A 16 2.12 3.20 -18.02
CA GLU A 16 1.14 2.97 -16.94
C GLU A 16 1.44 3.80 -15.70
N ASP A 17 2.71 3.92 -15.30
CA ASP A 17 3.16 4.79 -14.21
C ASP A 17 2.76 6.26 -14.46
N VAL A 18 2.94 6.75 -15.69
CA VAL A 18 2.58 8.13 -16.08
C VAL A 18 1.07 8.33 -16.05
N LEU A 19 0.29 7.38 -16.58
CA LEU A 19 -1.17 7.44 -16.58
C LEU A 19 -1.72 7.45 -15.16
N THR A 20 -1.24 6.55 -14.30
CA THR A 20 -1.64 6.43 -12.90
C THR A 20 -1.25 7.67 -12.10
N SER A 21 -0.04 8.20 -12.31
CA SER A 21 0.40 9.42 -11.63
C SER A 21 -0.39 10.66 -12.08
N ARG A 22 -0.72 10.75 -13.37
CA ARG A 22 -1.54 11.84 -13.91
C ARG A 22 -2.95 11.79 -13.34
N ARG A 23 -3.54 10.59 -13.27
CA ARG A 23 -4.83 10.36 -12.64
C ARG A 23 -4.85 10.88 -11.20
N LEU A 24 -3.81 10.58 -10.41
CA LEU A 24 -3.69 11.07 -9.03
C LEU A 24 -3.68 12.61 -8.94
N VAL A 25 -2.92 13.29 -9.81
CA VAL A 25 -2.90 14.76 -9.88
C VAL A 25 -4.31 15.32 -10.17
N GLU A 26 -5.02 14.72 -11.12
CA GLU A 26 -6.37 15.16 -11.50
C GLU A 26 -7.39 14.94 -10.36
N LEU A 27 -7.29 13.84 -9.62
CA LEU A 27 -8.13 13.55 -8.46
C LEU A 27 -7.87 14.51 -7.29
N VAL A 28 -6.62 14.78 -6.94
CA VAL A 28 -6.25 15.72 -5.87
C VAL A 28 -6.74 17.13 -6.21
N ALA A 29 -6.54 17.58 -7.45
CA ALA A 29 -7.02 18.89 -7.89
C ALA A 29 -8.55 19.02 -7.88
N ALA A 30 -9.28 17.93 -8.18
CA ALA A 30 -10.74 17.92 -8.08
C ALA A 30 -11.21 17.97 -6.63
N ASP A 31 -10.56 17.23 -5.74
CA ASP A 31 -10.87 17.23 -4.31
C ASP A 31 -10.62 18.60 -3.65
N GLU A 32 -9.50 19.25 -4.00
CA GLU A 32 -9.21 20.62 -3.57
C GLU A 32 -10.28 21.59 -4.06
N ALA A 33 -10.63 21.55 -5.35
CA ALA A 33 -11.64 22.43 -5.93
C ALA A 33 -13.02 22.27 -5.25
N LEU A 34 -13.42 21.03 -4.94
CA LEU A 34 -14.63 20.75 -4.19
C LEU A 34 -14.58 21.35 -2.78
N LEU A 35 -13.46 21.23 -2.07
CA LEU A 35 -13.31 21.79 -0.73
C LEU A 35 -13.31 23.32 -0.73
N VAL A 36 -12.59 23.95 -1.67
CA VAL A 36 -12.56 25.40 -1.84
C VAL A 36 -13.95 25.93 -2.13
N ALA A 37 -14.67 25.31 -3.08
CA ALA A 37 -16.03 25.71 -3.41
C ALA A 37 -16.98 25.51 -2.22
N GLY A 38 -16.88 24.39 -1.51
CA GLY A 38 -17.71 24.08 -0.34
C GLY A 38 -17.52 25.09 0.79
N ASN A 39 -16.27 25.48 1.05
CA ASN A 39 -15.98 26.52 2.03
C ASN A 39 -16.49 27.90 1.58
N THR A 40 -16.30 28.24 0.30
CA THR A 40 -16.76 29.53 -0.25
C THR A 40 -18.27 29.67 -0.11
N ILE A 41 -19.06 28.70 -0.57
CA ILE A 41 -20.53 28.77 -0.47
C ILE A 41 -21.00 28.83 0.99
N ARG A 42 -20.33 28.13 1.90
CA ARG A 42 -20.65 28.12 3.33
C ARG A 42 -20.36 29.46 4.00
N SER A 43 -19.21 30.07 3.69
CA SER A 43 -18.85 31.41 4.16
C SER A 43 -19.81 32.47 3.62
N ASN A 44 -20.04 32.42 2.30
CA ASN A 44 -20.91 33.34 1.57
C ASN A 44 -22.37 33.26 2.06
N ARG A 45 -22.87 32.07 2.43
CA ARG A 45 -24.19 31.90 3.06
C ARG A 45 -24.34 32.73 4.34
N GLY A 46 -23.33 32.71 5.22
CA GLY A 46 -23.34 33.50 6.45
C GLY A 46 -23.24 35.00 6.19
N GLN A 47 -22.38 35.40 5.25
CA GLN A 47 -22.21 36.80 4.85
C GLN A 47 -23.48 37.38 4.23
N ALA A 48 -24.21 36.61 3.43
CA ALA A 48 -25.50 37.00 2.86
C ALA A 48 -26.52 37.38 3.94
N GLN A 49 -26.68 36.55 4.97
CA GLN A 49 -27.58 36.85 6.08
C GLN A 49 -27.13 38.08 6.88
N THR A 50 -25.83 38.22 7.13
CA THR A 50 -25.29 39.41 7.80
C THR A 50 -25.57 40.66 6.97
N ALA A 51 -25.31 40.64 5.65
CA ALA A 51 -25.60 41.76 4.76
C ALA A 51 -27.08 42.17 4.79
N ILE A 52 -28.00 41.20 4.77
CA ILE A 52 -29.45 41.47 4.88
C ILE A 52 -29.79 42.19 6.19
N GLN A 53 -29.15 41.82 7.30
CA GLN A 53 -29.41 42.44 8.61
C GLN A 53 -28.78 43.83 8.78
N VAL A 54 -27.56 44.04 8.28
CA VAL A 54 -26.75 45.22 8.67
C VAL A 54 -26.63 46.28 7.58
N ALA A 55 -26.60 45.90 6.30
CA ALA A 55 -26.37 46.85 5.21
C ALA A 55 -27.62 47.66 4.89
N ASP A 56 -27.45 48.93 4.50
CA ASP A 56 -28.58 49.75 4.03
C ASP A 56 -29.14 49.20 2.71
N ASP A 57 -28.25 48.88 1.76
CA ASP A 57 -28.56 48.09 0.56
C ASP A 57 -27.71 46.80 0.52
N PRO A 58 -28.32 45.63 0.80
CA PRO A 58 -27.61 44.34 0.72
C PRO A 58 -27.32 43.88 -0.72
N SER A 59 -28.02 44.42 -1.72
CA SER A 59 -28.07 43.86 -3.09
C SER A 59 -26.71 43.71 -3.77
N PRO A 60 -25.76 44.68 -3.68
CA PRO A 60 -24.43 44.53 -4.28
C PRO A 60 -23.63 43.38 -3.69
N THR A 61 -23.72 43.19 -2.37
CA THR A 61 -23.06 42.09 -1.67
C THR A 61 -23.68 40.76 -2.06
N LEU A 62 -25.01 40.68 -2.19
CA LEU A 62 -25.69 39.46 -2.64
C LEU A 62 -25.30 39.07 -4.08
N LYS A 63 -25.18 40.03 -5.00
CA LYS A 63 -24.70 39.79 -6.36
C LYS A 63 -23.26 39.26 -6.39
N LYS A 64 -22.37 39.84 -5.57
CA LYS A 64 -20.99 39.39 -5.46
C LYS A 64 -20.91 37.95 -4.93
N ILE A 65 -21.71 37.63 -3.92
CA ILE A 65 -21.87 36.29 -3.32
C ILE A 65 -22.38 35.28 -4.35
N GLU A 66 -23.42 35.64 -5.12
CA GLU A 66 -23.99 34.80 -6.17
C GLU A 66 -22.95 34.47 -7.24
N GLN A 67 -22.25 35.48 -7.74
CA GLN A 67 -21.21 35.31 -8.76
C GLN A 67 -20.07 34.43 -8.24
N ALA A 68 -19.57 34.69 -7.04
CA ALA A 68 -18.52 33.89 -6.42
C ALA A 68 -18.96 32.42 -6.24
N ASN A 69 -20.19 32.18 -5.77
CA ASN A 69 -20.71 30.82 -5.62
C ASN A 69 -20.79 30.10 -6.98
N ARG A 70 -21.32 30.77 -8.01
CA ARG A 70 -21.43 30.19 -9.36
C ARG A 70 -20.07 29.84 -9.95
N ASP A 71 -19.11 30.75 -9.82
CA ASP A 71 -17.75 30.56 -10.36
C ASP A 71 -17.05 29.39 -9.66
N GLU A 72 -17.10 29.32 -8.33
CA GLU A 72 -16.49 28.22 -7.58
C GLU A 72 -17.14 26.86 -7.84
N LEU A 73 -18.48 26.79 -7.82
CA LEU A 73 -19.20 25.55 -8.12
C LEU A 73 -18.94 25.09 -9.55
N GLY A 74 -18.91 26.01 -10.51
CA GLY A 74 -18.57 25.73 -11.90
C GLY A 74 -17.16 25.14 -12.05
N ARG A 75 -16.16 25.72 -11.37
CA ARG A 75 -14.79 25.18 -11.36
C ARG A 75 -14.72 23.80 -10.74
N ALA A 76 -15.35 23.59 -9.58
CA ALA A 76 -15.37 22.30 -8.90
C ALA A 76 -16.02 21.20 -9.75
N MET A 77 -17.19 21.48 -10.36
CA MET A 77 -17.86 20.54 -11.26
C MET A 77 -17.03 20.25 -12.52
N ALA A 78 -16.37 21.25 -13.10
CA ALA A 78 -15.51 21.06 -14.27
C ALA A 78 -14.31 20.16 -13.95
N ARG A 79 -13.65 20.39 -12.82
CA ARG A 79 -12.55 19.54 -12.33
C ARG A 79 -13.03 18.13 -12.05
N LEU A 80 -14.14 17.97 -11.34
CA LEU A 80 -14.73 16.66 -11.06
C LEU A 80 -15.04 15.89 -12.34
N ARG A 81 -15.66 16.51 -13.34
CA ARG A 81 -15.97 15.89 -14.64
C ARG A 81 -14.72 15.51 -15.45
N SER A 82 -13.60 16.20 -15.23
CA SER A 82 -12.31 15.87 -15.88
C SER A 82 -11.58 14.68 -15.28
N THR A 83 -11.98 14.21 -14.09
CA THR A 83 -11.39 13.00 -13.47
C THR A 83 -11.81 11.72 -14.20
N ASP A 84 -11.24 10.59 -13.81
CA ASP A 84 -11.62 9.27 -14.30
C ASP A 84 -12.64 8.53 -13.40
N LEU A 85 -13.09 9.16 -12.30
CA LEU A 85 -14.07 8.59 -11.36
C LEU A 85 -15.32 8.07 -12.08
N ALA A 86 -15.76 6.86 -11.71
CA ALA A 86 -16.91 6.19 -12.35
C ALA A 86 -18.20 7.02 -12.24
N GLU A 87 -18.46 7.62 -11.07
CA GLU A 87 -19.69 8.38 -10.79
C GLU A 87 -19.55 9.89 -11.00
N ARG A 88 -18.46 10.37 -11.61
CA ARG A 88 -18.14 11.82 -11.71
C ARG A 88 -19.26 12.67 -12.30
N ASN A 89 -19.94 12.16 -13.33
CA ASN A 89 -21.03 12.89 -13.98
C ASN A 89 -22.25 12.94 -13.06
N ALA A 90 -22.63 11.83 -12.44
CA ALA A 90 -23.75 11.77 -11.50
C ALA A 90 -23.52 12.70 -10.30
N LEU A 91 -22.30 12.72 -9.75
CA LEU A 91 -21.92 13.61 -8.65
C LEU A 91 -21.96 15.09 -9.06
N ALA A 92 -21.41 15.43 -10.22
CA ALA A 92 -21.44 16.80 -10.73
C ALA A 92 -22.87 17.26 -11.05
N ASP A 93 -23.71 16.38 -11.61
CA ASP A 93 -25.10 16.68 -11.94
C ASP A 93 -25.96 16.83 -10.68
N ALA A 94 -25.66 16.09 -9.61
CA ALA A 94 -26.30 16.27 -8.30
C ALA A 94 -25.99 17.67 -7.72
N ILE A 95 -24.74 18.15 -7.84
CA ILE A 95 -24.35 19.51 -7.44
C ILE A 95 -25.11 20.55 -8.27
N ASP A 96 -25.11 20.43 -9.59
CA ASP A 96 -25.82 21.32 -10.51
C ASP A 96 -27.33 21.37 -10.23
N GLN A 97 -27.95 20.22 -9.93
CA GLN A 97 -29.37 20.16 -9.58
C GLN A 97 -29.67 20.93 -8.29
N LYS A 98 -28.85 20.77 -7.24
CA LYS A 98 -29.02 21.49 -5.97
C LYS A 98 -28.70 22.98 -6.12
N GLU A 99 -27.75 23.35 -6.97
CA GLU A 99 -27.48 24.74 -7.32
C GLU A 99 -28.71 25.38 -7.97
N LYS A 100 -29.26 24.79 -9.02
CA LYS A 100 -30.46 25.28 -9.71
C LYS A 100 -31.66 25.42 -8.77
N ALA A 101 -31.89 24.40 -7.92
CA ALA A 101 -32.95 24.44 -6.92
C ALA A 101 -32.74 25.59 -5.91
N THR A 102 -31.50 25.87 -5.51
CA THR A 102 -31.19 26.96 -4.59
C THR A 102 -31.28 28.33 -5.26
N ALA A 103 -30.82 28.45 -6.51
CA ALA A 103 -30.90 29.66 -7.31
C ALA A 103 -32.36 30.11 -7.52
N SER A 104 -33.30 29.16 -7.65
CA SER A 104 -34.73 29.47 -7.75
C SER A 104 -35.31 30.25 -6.55
N LYS A 105 -34.61 30.23 -5.41
CA LYS A 105 -35.01 30.91 -4.16
C LYS A 105 -34.41 32.31 -4.01
N LEU A 106 -33.49 32.71 -4.90
CA LEU A 106 -32.88 34.04 -4.88
C LEU A 106 -33.89 35.20 -4.99
N PRO A 107 -34.97 35.14 -5.80
CA PRO A 107 -35.93 36.22 -5.89
C PRO A 107 -36.56 36.59 -4.54
N GLU A 108 -36.87 35.60 -3.70
CA GLU A 108 -37.40 35.81 -2.34
C GLU A 108 -36.37 36.53 -1.46
N MET A 109 -35.10 36.16 -1.60
CA MET A 109 -34.00 36.79 -0.86
C MET A 109 -33.77 38.25 -1.28
N TYR A 110 -33.87 38.57 -2.57
CA TYR A 110 -33.79 39.96 -3.06
C TYR A 110 -35.04 40.77 -2.66
N ALA A 111 -36.23 40.17 -2.66
CA ALA A 111 -37.44 40.81 -2.17
C ALA A 111 -37.30 41.19 -0.68
N GLU A 112 -36.67 40.34 0.13
CA GLU A 112 -36.36 40.65 1.53
C GLU A 112 -35.32 41.77 1.65
N ALA A 113 -34.26 41.73 0.84
CA ALA A 113 -33.22 42.75 0.83
C ALA A 113 -33.76 44.15 0.47
N GLY A 114 -34.79 44.23 -0.38
CA GLY A 114 -35.43 45.48 -0.79
C GLY A 114 -36.30 46.16 0.28
N LYS A 115 -36.63 45.47 1.39
CA LYS A 115 -37.39 46.06 2.49
C LYS A 115 -36.54 47.05 3.30
N PRO A 116 -37.14 48.03 4.00
CA PRO A 116 -36.44 48.82 5.01
C PRO A 116 -35.79 47.92 6.08
N LYS A 117 -34.57 48.25 6.53
CA LYS A 117 -33.77 47.43 7.47
C LYS A 117 -34.57 46.93 8.69
N ALA A 118 -35.42 47.77 9.27
CA ALA A 118 -36.25 47.42 10.43
C ALA A 118 -37.37 46.39 10.15
N GLN A 119 -37.74 46.19 8.88
CA GLN A 119 -38.81 45.28 8.45
C GLN A 119 -38.28 43.95 7.90
N ARG A 120 -36.95 43.77 7.82
CA ARG A 120 -36.32 42.57 7.28
C ARG A 120 -36.35 41.43 8.29
N SER A 121 -36.60 40.21 7.82
CA SER A 121 -36.64 38.99 8.63
C SER A 121 -35.67 37.94 8.10
N LEU A 122 -34.80 37.42 8.98
CA LEU A 122 -33.94 36.29 8.64
C LEU A 122 -34.74 35.03 8.31
N ALA A 123 -35.95 34.86 8.86
CA ALA A 123 -36.79 33.70 8.60
C ALA A 123 -37.13 33.59 7.10
N ALA A 124 -37.34 34.72 6.42
CA ALA A 124 -37.61 34.77 4.98
C ALA A 124 -36.40 34.36 4.12
N THR A 125 -35.19 34.40 4.68
CA THR A 125 -33.94 34.01 3.98
C THR A 125 -33.62 32.52 4.13
N MET A 126 -34.32 31.82 5.03
CA MET A 126 -34.05 30.42 5.38
C MET A 126 -34.19 29.44 4.21
N PRO A 127 -35.15 29.58 3.27
CA PRO A 127 -35.24 28.68 2.13
C PRO A 127 -33.94 28.63 1.30
N TRP A 128 -33.35 29.79 0.99
CA TRP A 128 -32.07 29.89 0.27
C TRP A 128 -30.90 29.41 1.14
N TYR A 129 -30.87 29.81 2.41
CA TYR A 129 -29.85 29.38 3.37
C TYR A 129 -29.76 27.85 3.47
N ASN A 130 -30.91 27.20 3.60
CA ASN A 130 -31.02 25.73 3.67
C ASN A 130 -30.64 25.09 2.34
N GLY A 131 -31.01 25.71 1.20
CA GLY A 131 -30.61 25.24 -0.13
C GLY A 131 -29.09 25.16 -0.31
N ILE A 132 -28.34 26.15 0.19
CA ILE A 132 -26.87 26.08 0.22
C ILE A 132 -26.38 24.89 1.08
N GLY A 133 -27.09 24.53 2.16
CA GLY A 133 -26.78 23.33 2.94
C GLY A 133 -27.04 22.03 2.17
N ASP A 134 -28.06 22.01 1.31
CA ASP A 134 -28.30 20.87 0.41
C ASP A 134 -27.17 20.73 -0.63
N ILE A 135 -26.64 21.85 -1.15
CA ILE A 135 -25.45 21.86 -2.02
C ILE A 135 -24.23 21.31 -1.27
N GLU A 136 -23.98 21.81 -0.05
CA GLU A 136 -22.87 21.35 0.80
C GLU A 136 -22.92 19.83 1.04
N THR A 137 -24.11 19.26 1.19
CA THR A 137 -24.32 17.82 1.38
C THR A 137 -23.85 17.03 0.16
N VAL A 138 -24.30 17.38 -1.05
CA VAL A 138 -23.91 16.67 -2.28
C VAL A 138 -22.45 16.91 -2.65
N MET A 139 -21.90 18.08 -2.32
CA MET A 139 -20.48 18.37 -2.49
C MET A 139 -19.60 17.54 -1.55
N THR A 140 -20.03 17.34 -0.30
CA THR A 140 -19.31 16.48 0.64
C THR A 140 -19.28 15.03 0.13
N ALA A 141 -20.40 14.53 -0.41
CA ALA A 141 -20.42 13.21 -1.05
C ALA A 141 -19.45 13.11 -2.24
N ALA A 142 -19.38 14.15 -3.09
CA ALA A 142 -18.42 14.19 -4.19
C ALA A 142 -16.96 14.23 -3.68
N ALA A 143 -16.69 15.03 -2.64
CA ALA A 143 -15.37 15.15 -2.01
C ALA A 143 -14.95 13.83 -1.34
N ASP A 144 -15.88 13.11 -0.71
CA ASP A 144 -15.61 11.81 -0.10
C ASP A 144 -15.31 10.75 -1.16
N ALA A 145 -16.00 10.78 -2.31
CA ALA A 145 -15.72 9.90 -3.43
C ALA A 145 -14.32 10.17 -4.02
N THR A 146 -13.96 11.44 -4.25
CA THR A 146 -12.62 11.82 -4.71
C THR A 146 -11.54 11.44 -3.71
N SER A 147 -11.70 11.77 -2.42
CA SER A 147 -10.73 11.42 -1.39
C SER A 147 -10.56 9.91 -1.24
N THR A 148 -11.62 9.12 -1.40
CA THR A 148 -11.55 7.66 -1.33
C THR A 148 -10.77 7.08 -2.52
N ALA A 149 -10.99 7.59 -3.73
CA ALA A 149 -10.20 7.19 -4.89
C ALA A 149 -8.70 7.54 -4.73
N VAL A 150 -8.39 8.71 -4.15
CA VAL A 150 -7.00 9.09 -3.82
C VAL A 150 -6.39 8.14 -2.79
N ARG A 151 -7.10 7.85 -1.68
CA ARG A 151 -6.64 6.93 -0.62
C ARG A 151 -6.30 5.54 -1.15
N LEU A 152 -7.16 5.00 -2.02
CA LEU A 152 -6.97 3.67 -2.61
C LEU A 152 -5.82 3.62 -3.62
N SER A 153 -5.35 4.78 -4.10
CA SER A 153 -4.32 4.86 -5.14
C SER A 153 -2.90 5.06 -4.58
N ASP A 154 -2.74 5.70 -3.41
CA ASP A 154 -1.43 5.94 -2.79
C ASP A 154 -1.53 6.04 -1.24
N PRO A 155 -0.85 5.15 -0.48
CA PRO A 155 -0.86 5.17 0.98
C PRO A 155 -0.28 6.47 1.60
N ALA A 156 0.70 7.11 0.96
CA ALA A 156 1.27 8.37 1.47
C ALA A 156 0.26 9.53 1.33
N LEU A 157 -0.56 9.51 0.28
CA LEU A 157 -1.66 10.45 0.14
C LEU A 157 -2.79 10.17 1.12
N ALA A 158 -2.94 8.92 1.60
CA ALA A 158 -3.98 8.59 2.55
C ALA A 158 -3.84 9.34 3.89
N ASP A 159 -2.61 9.54 4.37
CA ASP A 159 -2.33 10.31 5.57
C ASP A 159 -2.67 11.80 5.38
N LEU A 160 -2.31 12.40 4.24
CA LEU A 160 -2.67 13.78 3.91
C LEU A 160 -4.18 13.95 3.72
N GLN A 161 -4.87 12.94 3.19
CA GLN A 161 -6.32 12.89 3.13
C GLN A 161 -6.96 12.83 4.54
N ASN A 162 -6.31 12.15 5.50
CA ASN A 162 -6.74 12.16 6.90
C ASN A 162 -6.57 13.54 7.54
N PHE A 163 -5.50 14.27 7.23
CA PHE A 163 -5.35 15.68 7.63
C PHE A 163 -6.51 16.52 7.09
N LYS A 164 -6.78 16.44 5.78
CA LYS A 164 -7.89 17.15 5.15
C LYS A 164 -9.23 16.84 5.84
N ALA A 165 -9.56 15.55 6.01
CA ALA A 165 -10.83 15.13 6.61
C ALA A 165 -10.99 15.62 8.05
N ALA A 166 -9.94 15.51 8.87
CA ALA A 166 -9.95 16.00 10.24
C ALA A 166 -10.10 17.53 10.30
N GLY A 167 -9.37 18.28 9.47
CA GLY A 167 -9.48 19.73 9.38
C GLY A 167 -10.85 20.20 8.87
N TRP A 168 -11.44 19.47 7.92
CA TRP A 168 -12.81 19.74 7.48
C TRP A 168 -13.84 19.50 8.60
N ARG A 169 -13.66 18.45 9.40
CA ARG A 169 -14.49 18.20 10.59
C ARG A 169 -14.40 19.35 11.60
N VAL A 170 -13.19 19.86 11.87
CA VAL A 170 -13.00 21.06 12.71
C VAL A 170 -13.73 22.25 12.12
N ARG A 171 -13.50 22.54 10.82
CA ARG A 171 -14.12 23.66 10.10
C ARG A 171 -15.64 23.64 10.14
N SER A 172 -16.23 22.49 9.83
CA SER A 172 -17.67 22.29 9.78
C SER A 172 -18.25 22.40 11.19
N SER A 173 -17.61 21.74 12.16
CA SER A 173 -18.12 21.68 13.52
C SER A 173 -18.09 23.04 14.19
N TYR A 174 -16.94 23.71 14.17
CA TYR A 174 -16.77 25.07 14.69
C TYR A 174 -17.70 26.07 13.99
N GLY A 175 -17.87 25.97 12.66
CA GLY A 175 -18.79 26.84 11.93
C GLY A 175 -20.26 26.67 12.34
N THR A 176 -20.69 25.45 12.64
CA THR A 176 -22.05 25.19 13.13
C THR A 176 -22.22 25.66 14.58
N GLN A 177 -21.18 25.57 15.44
CA GLN A 177 -21.20 26.19 16.77
C GLN A 177 -21.49 27.69 16.66
N CYS A 178 -20.84 28.38 15.72
CA CYS A 178 -21.09 29.80 15.50
C CYS A 178 -22.55 30.11 15.12
N SER A 179 -23.16 29.25 14.31
CA SER A 179 -24.55 29.39 13.90
C SER A 179 -25.53 29.18 15.06
N VAL A 180 -25.25 28.21 15.95
CA VAL A 180 -26.07 27.93 17.13
C VAL A 180 -25.99 29.07 18.16
N LEU A 181 -24.81 29.67 18.31
CA LEU A 181 -24.55 30.73 19.30
C LEU A 181 -25.00 32.13 18.84
N ARG A 182 -25.09 32.37 17.53
CA ARG A 182 -25.56 33.65 16.97
C ARG A 182 -26.87 34.16 17.59
N PRO A 183 -27.98 33.39 17.65
CA PRO A 183 -29.23 33.86 18.26
C PRO A 183 -29.12 34.06 19.78
N VAL A 184 -28.28 33.28 20.46
CA VAL A 184 -28.06 33.36 21.92
C VAL A 184 -27.45 34.71 22.28
N PHE A 185 -26.35 35.08 21.63
CA PHE A 185 -25.65 36.33 21.91
C PHE A 185 -26.36 37.56 21.34
N GLY A 186 -27.11 37.40 20.24
CA GLY A 186 -27.91 38.49 19.67
C GLY A 186 -29.18 38.82 20.47
N SER A 187 -29.67 37.89 21.30
CA SER A 187 -30.88 38.11 22.13
C SER A 187 -30.62 38.17 23.63
N ASN A 188 -29.37 37.90 24.05
CA ASN A 188 -28.97 37.78 25.45
C ASN A 188 -29.86 36.82 26.27
N LYS A 189 -30.37 35.77 25.62
CA LYS A 189 -31.18 34.74 26.27
C LYS A 189 -30.31 33.52 26.61
N PRO A 190 -30.41 32.95 27.82
CA PRO A 190 -29.72 31.73 28.17
C PRO A 190 -30.09 30.58 27.22
N MET A 191 -29.12 29.70 26.97
CA MET A 191 -29.34 28.49 26.19
C MET A 191 -30.17 27.47 26.97
N ASP A 192 -31.09 26.79 26.31
CA ASP A 192 -31.79 25.65 26.88
C ASP A 192 -30.91 24.38 26.90
N ALA A 193 -31.40 23.33 27.57
CA ALA A 193 -30.66 22.08 27.71
C ALA A 193 -30.38 21.36 26.38
N ALA A 194 -31.27 21.50 25.38
CA ALA A 194 -31.08 20.89 24.06
C ALA A 194 -30.02 21.65 23.25
N GLN A 195 -30.02 22.98 23.33
CA GLN A 195 -29.01 23.84 22.72
C GLN A 195 -27.63 23.60 23.34
N LEU A 196 -27.54 23.46 24.66
CA LEU A 196 -26.29 23.13 25.35
C LEU A 196 -25.75 21.76 24.95
N ARG A 197 -26.62 20.74 24.85
CA ARG A 197 -26.22 19.40 24.38
C ARG A 197 -25.68 19.44 22.96
N ARG A 198 -26.40 20.09 22.04
CA ARG A 198 -25.99 20.24 20.65
C ARG A 198 -24.67 21.00 20.54
N LEU A 199 -24.47 22.05 21.33
CA LEU A 199 -23.18 22.75 21.38
C LEU A 199 -22.07 21.81 21.86
N GLY A 200 -22.31 21.02 22.90
CA GLY A 200 -21.36 20.04 23.43
C GLY A 200 -20.96 18.97 22.40
N GLU A 201 -21.91 18.42 21.65
CA GLU A 201 -21.66 17.47 20.55
C GLU A 201 -20.75 18.08 19.48
N MET A 202 -21.07 19.31 19.03
CA MET A 202 -20.29 20.03 18.04
C MET A 202 -18.89 20.43 18.56
N ARG A 203 -18.78 20.68 19.87
CA ARG A 203 -17.51 20.96 20.56
C ARG A 203 -16.63 19.72 20.60
N GLY A 204 -17.18 18.59 21.05
CA GLY A 204 -16.49 17.31 21.09
C GLY A 204 -16.00 16.87 19.71
N ALA A 205 -16.82 17.04 18.66
CA ALA A 205 -16.41 16.73 17.29
C ALA A 205 -15.27 17.63 16.79
N SER A 206 -15.29 18.93 17.14
CA SER A 206 -14.21 19.87 16.83
C SER A 206 -12.93 19.52 17.59
N ASP A 207 -13.01 19.25 18.88
CA ASP A 207 -11.86 18.95 19.73
C ASP A 207 -11.22 17.61 19.34
N ALA A 208 -12.02 16.61 19.01
CA ALA A 208 -11.53 15.34 18.46
C ALA A 208 -10.80 15.53 17.12
N GLY A 209 -11.33 16.40 16.24
CA GLY A 209 -10.67 16.75 14.98
C GLY A 209 -9.33 17.46 15.20
N VAL A 210 -9.25 18.39 16.16
CA VAL A 210 -8.00 19.07 16.52
C VAL A 210 -6.98 18.09 17.13
N ALA A 211 -7.42 17.18 18.00
CA ALA A 211 -6.57 16.15 18.57
C ALA A 211 -6.02 15.20 17.49
N GLN A 212 -6.88 14.76 16.56
CA GLN A 212 -6.49 13.93 15.43
C GLN A 212 -5.44 14.64 14.56
N LEU A 213 -5.65 15.92 14.22
CA LEU A 213 -4.68 16.72 13.46
C LEU A 213 -3.35 16.87 14.19
N THR A 214 -3.37 17.07 15.50
CA THR A 214 -2.16 17.19 16.32
C THR A 214 -1.39 15.87 16.35
N GLN A 215 -2.09 14.73 16.45
CA GLN A 215 -1.48 13.41 16.40
C GLN A 215 -0.88 13.12 15.01
N LEU A 216 -1.62 13.45 13.94
CA LEU A 216 -1.12 13.31 12.58
C LEU A 216 0.12 14.19 12.36
N ALA A 217 0.11 15.44 12.82
CA ALA A 217 1.24 16.37 12.73
C ALA A 217 2.49 15.91 13.50
N ALA A 218 2.34 15.05 14.51
CA ALA A 218 3.46 14.51 15.27
C ALA A 218 4.14 13.31 14.59
N ARG A 219 3.58 12.78 13.49
CA ARG A 219 4.15 11.63 12.78
C ARG A 219 5.46 11.98 12.06
N PRO A 220 6.42 11.05 11.97
CA PRO A 220 7.60 11.22 11.14
C PRO A 220 7.23 11.46 9.67
N GLY A 221 7.93 12.37 8.99
CA GLY A 221 7.75 12.64 7.57
C GLY A 221 6.74 13.76 7.23
N VAL A 222 6.01 14.29 8.21
CA VAL A 222 5.13 15.46 8.00
C VAL A 222 5.96 16.73 7.86
N SER A 223 5.58 17.62 6.93
CA SER A 223 6.37 18.84 6.70
C SER A 223 6.31 19.80 7.90
N PRO A 224 7.41 20.52 8.20
CA PRO A 224 7.41 21.52 9.27
C PRO A 224 6.34 22.61 9.09
N GLU A 225 5.99 22.93 7.84
CA GLU A 225 4.99 23.95 7.53
C GLU A 225 3.57 23.49 7.86
N LEU A 226 3.23 22.23 7.58
CA LEU A 226 1.95 21.66 8.00
C LEU A 226 1.85 21.55 9.51
N VAL A 227 2.91 21.11 10.19
CA VAL A 227 2.96 21.10 11.67
C VAL A 227 2.72 22.50 12.23
N ARG A 228 3.38 23.52 11.66
CA ARG A 228 3.22 24.93 12.08
C ARG A 228 1.78 25.42 11.89
N LYS A 229 1.17 25.15 10.72
CA LYS A 229 -0.20 25.59 10.42
C LYS A 229 -1.24 24.85 11.28
N VAL A 230 -1.06 23.55 11.54
CA VAL A 230 -1.89 22.79 12.49
C VAL A 230 -1.78 23.35 13.91
N GLY A 231 -0.57 23.68 14.37
CA GLY A 231 -0.35 24.30 15.68
C GLY A 231 -1.02 25.68 15.81
N ALA A 232 -0.91 26.52 14.78
CA ALA A 232 -1.59 27.82 14.72
C ALA A 232 -3.12 27.66 14.74
N MET A 233 -3.66 26.73 13.94
CA MET A 233 -5.08 26.39 13.96
C MET A 233 -5.54 25.96 15.36
N ASN A 234 -4.85 25.02 15.99
CA ASN A 234 -5.20 24.53 17.33
C ASN A 234 -5.25 25.67 18.35
N THR A 235 -4.25 26.56 18.32
CA THR A 235 -4.17 27.72 19.22
C THR A 235 -5.36 28.65 19.04
N GLU A 236 -5.68 29.04 17.81
CA GLU A 236 -6.78 29.96 17.50
C GLU A 236 -8.15 29.35 17.80
N VAL A 237 -8.38 28.08 17.41
CA VAL A 237 -9.65 27.38 17.70
C VAL A 237 -9.87 27.29 19.20
N THR A 238 -8.84 26.88 19.96
CA THR A 238 -8.91 26.78 21.43
C THR A 238 -9.18 28.14 22.08
N ALA A 239 -8.51 29.19 21.62
CA ALA A 239 -8.69 30.55 22.15
C ALA A 239 -10.12 31.05 21.88
N ALA A 240 -10.63 30.88 20.66
CA ALA A 240 -11.98 31.33 20.32
C ALA A 240 -13.06 30.53 21.05
N ASN A 241 -12.86 29.22 21.20
CA ASN A 241 -13.71 28.34 21.98
C ASN A 241 -13.81 28.78 23.45
N ARG A 242 -12.70 29.16 24.07
CA ARG A 242 -12.67 29.71 25.43
C ARG A 242 -13.44 31.02 25.54
N LEU A 243 -13.25 31.94 24.59
CA LEU A 243 -13.98 33.21 24.56
C LEU A 243 -15.50 33.00 24.45
N MET A 244 -15.93 32.04 23.62
CA MET A 244 -17.35 31.68 23.51
C MET A 244 -17.90 31.12 24.83
N ASP A 245 -17.15 30.29 25.55
CA ASP A 245 -17.60 29.76 26.86
C ASP A 245 -17.75 30.84 27.92
N GLU A 246 -16.78 31.77 27.98
CA GLU A 246 -16.83 32.92 28.88
C GLU A 246 -18.07 33.79 28.59
N GLN A 247 -18.42 33.96 27.31
CA GLN A 247 -19.64 34.67 26.92
C GLN A 247 -20.91 33.90 27.30
N ILE A 248 -20.96 32.58 27.05
CA ILE A 248 -22.10 31.73 27.46
C ILE A 248 -22.32 31.83 28.98
N GLY A 249 -21.25 31.77 29.76
CA GLY A 249 -21.30 31.93 31.22
C GLY A 249 -21.88 33.28 31.65
N ARG A 250 -21.46 34.38 31.01
CA ARG A 250 -22.02 35.72 31.27
C ARG A 250 -23.49 35.83 30.87
N VAL A 251 -23.90 35.24 29.75
CA VAL A 251 -25.32 35.22 29.33
C VAL A 251 -26.16 34.44 30.34
N GLY A 252 -25.67 33.29 30.82
CA GLY A 252 -26.35 32.49 31.84
C GLY A 252 -26.52 33.23 33.17
N GLN A 253 -25.62 34.16 33.49
CA GLN A 253 -25.69 35.03 34.67
C GLN A 253 -26.50 36.32 34.45
N GLY A 254 -27.01 36.55 33.23
CA GLY A 254 -27.70 37.79 32.86
C GLY A 254 -26.80 39.04 32.79
N SER A 255 -25.47 38.86 32.73
CA SER A 255 -24.47 39.93 32.81
C SER A 255 -23.77 40.24 31.48
N SER A 256 -24.13 39.57 30.39
CA SER A 256 -23.51 39.79 29.07
C SER A 256 -24.22 40.90 28.29
N PRO A 257 -23.48 41.83 27.64
CA PRO A 257 -24.07 42.74 26.66
C PRO A 257 -24.47 41.96 25.40
N VAL A 258 -25.52 42.44 24.71
CA VAL A 258 -25.94 41.91 23.40
C VAL A 258 -24.79 42.08 22.39
N VAL A 259 -24.37 40.99 21.76
CA VAL A 259 -23.35 41.02 20.70
C VAL A 259 -24.05 41.26 19.37
N GLY A 260 -23.71 42.38 18.72
CA GLY A 260 -24.23 42.68 17.38
C GLY A 260 -23.82 41.65 16.34
N ALA A 261 -24.63 41.45 15.30
CA ALA A 261 -24.40 40.44 14.27
C ALA A 261 -23.04 40.58 13.56
N GLU A 262 -22.57 41.81 13.36
CA GLU A 262 -21.26 42.10 12.75
C GLU A 262 -20.11 41.70 13.67
N GLU A 263 -20.15 42.12 14.94
CA GLU A 263 -19.14 41.77 15.94
C GLU A 263 -19.09 40.26 16.18
N TRP A 264 -20.25 39.60 16.26
CA TRP A 264 -20.32 38.14 16.35
C TRP A 264 -19.67 37.46 15.14
N THR A 265 -19.96 37.96 13.93
CA THR A 265 -19.37 37.42 12.70
C THR A 265 -17.84 37.56 12.72
N LYS A 266 -17.32 38.70 13.20
CA LYS A 266 -15.88 38.93 13.35
C LYS A 266 -15.23 37.96 14.34
N GLN A 267 -15.85 37.76 15.51
CA GLN A 267 -15.34 36.84 16.53
C GLN A 267 -15.37 35.38 16.06
N CYS A 268 -16.48 34.94 15.48
CA CYS A 268 -16.59 33.60 14.91
C CYS A 268 -15.60 33.36 13.77
N ASN A 269 -15.40 34.33 12.87
CA ASN A 269 -14.58 34.11 11.69
C ASN A 269 -13.08 34.02 11.98
N GLY A 270 -12.62 34.43 13.17
CA GLY A 270 -11.19 34.49 13.52
C GLY A 270 -10.42 33.21 13.20
N PRO A 271 -10.84 32.04 13.73
CA PRO A 271 -10.13 30.78 13.49
C PRO A 271 -10.31 30.19 12.08
N PHE A 272 -11.26 30.67 11.26
CA PHE A 272 -11.49 30.06 9.95
C PHE A 272 -10.27 30.16 9.04
N ASN A 273 -9.52 31.26 9.10
CA ASN A 273 -8.33 31.42 8.26
C ASN A 273 -7.23 30.42 8.61
N THR A 274 -7.01 30.14 9.90
CA THR A 274 -5.99 29.17 10.32
C THR A 274 -6.41 27.73 10.08
N ILE A 275 -7.70 27.41 10.25
CA ILE A 275 -8.26 26.09 9.86
C ILE A 275 -8.06 25.85 8.37
N LEU A 276 -8.44 26.82 7.52
CA LEU A 276 -8.30 26.69 6.08
C LEU A 276 -6.85 26.68 5.63
N ALA A 277 -5.96 27.41 6.31
CA ALA A 277 -4.52 27.35 6.03
C ALA A 277 -3.96 25.95 6.30
N ALA A 278 -4.34 25.30 7.40
CA ALA A 278 -3.90 23.93 7.71
C ALA A 278 -4.43 22.90 6.71
N VAL A 279 -5.73 22.98 6.35
CA VAL A 279 -6.31 22.10 5.32
C VAL A 279 -5.70 22.36 3.95
N GLY A 280 -5.55 23.63 3.55
CA GLY A 280 -4.92 24.01 2.29
C GLY A 280 -3.49 23.49 2.19
N GLN A 281 -2.71 23.58 3.27
CA GLN A 281 -1.35 23.02 3.30
C GLN A 281 -1.33 21.51 3.06
N SER A 282 -2.32 20.76 3.54
CA SER A 282 -2.40 19.33 3.23
C SER A 282 -2.63 19.07 1.75
N PHE A 283 -3.37 19.95 1.04
CA PHE A 283 -3.49 19.90 -0.41
C PHE A 283 -2.20 20.31 -1.12
N ASP A 284 -1.54 21.38 -0.67
CA ASP A 284 -0.23 21.79 -1.20
C ASP A 284 0.77 20.62 -1.13
N GLU A 285 0.75 19.84 -0.04
CA GLU A 285 1.57 18.63 0.10
C GLU A 285 1.13 17.48 -0.80
N MET A 286 -0.17 17.22 -0.92
CA MET A 286 -0.68 16.21 -1.86
C MET A 286 -0.31 16.55 -3.31
N GLU A 287 -0.42 17.82 -3.69
CA GLU A 287 -0.01 18.30 -5.02
C GLU A 287 1.50 18.11 -5.20
N ASN A 288 2.33 18.52 -4.24
CA ASN A 288 3.77 18.34 -4.34
C ASN A 288 4.17 16.86 -4.47
N VAL A 289 3.54 15.96 -3.69
CA VAL A 289 3.79 14.52 -3.76
C VAL A 289 3.36 13.96 -5.12
N THR A 290 2.14 14.26 -5.57
CA THR A 290 1.63 13.74 -6.84
C THR A 290 2.40 14.28 -8.06
N GLN A 291 2.77 15.56 -8.06
CA GLN A 291 3.59 16.17 -9.11
C GLN A 291 5.01 15.60 -9.13
N ALA A 292 5.62 15.37 -7.98
CA ALA A 292 6.93 14.72 -7.88
C ALA A 292 6.88 13.27 -8.39
N THR A 293 5.82 12.52 -8.08
CA THR A 293 5.61 11.17 -8.60
C THR A 293 5.39 11.17 -10.10
N LEU A 294 4.56 12.08 -10.64
CA LEU A 294 4.36 12.25 -12.07
C LEU A 294 5.67 12.62 -12.81
N THR A 295 6.46 13.52 -12.23
CA THR A 295 7.77 13.92 -12.80
C THR A 295 8.74 12.75 -12.83
N ARG A 296 8.76 11.91 -11.78
CA ARG A 296 9.56 10.67 -11.74
C ARG A 296 9.09 9.67 -12.81
N ALA A 297 7.78 9.51 -12.98
CA ALA A 297 7.21 8.64 -14.01
C ALA A 297 7.62 9.10 -15.43
N TRP A 298 7.50 10.40 -15.73
CA TRP A 298 7.96 10.97 -17.00
C TRP A 298 9.46 10.80 -17.22
N THR A 299 10.26 10.99 -16.16
CA THR A 299 11.72 10.81 -16.23
C THR A 299 12.08 9.35 -16.54
N ARG A 300 11.40 8.38 -15.90
CA ARG A 300 11.58 6.95 -16.20
C ARG A 300 11.20 6.67 -17.65
N LEU A 301 10.03 7.11 -18.11
CA LEU A 301 9.59 6.92 -19.49
C LEU A 301 10.60 7.49 -20.50
N ALA A 302 11.16 8.68 -20.23
CA ALA A 302 12.18 9.29 -21.06
C ALA A 302 13.49 8.46 -21.09
N ILE A 303 13.93 7.94 -19.94
CA ILE A 303 15.12 7.07 -19.85
C ILE A 303 14.88 5.77 -20.61
N THR A 304 13.76 5.08 -20.38
CA THR A 304 13.43 3.81 -21.04
C THR A 304 13.30 3.98 -22.55
N GLY A 305 12.62 5.04 -22.99
CA GLY A 305 12.52 5.41 -24.40
C GLY A 305 13.88 5.73 -25.02
N GLY A 306 14.75 6.45 -24.30
CA GLY A 306 16.13 6.72 -24.71
C GLY A 306 16.97 5.45 -24.86
N LEU A 307 16.89 4.53 -23.89
CA LEU A 307 17.56 3.22 -23.95
C LEU A 307 17.05 2.37 -25.10
N PHE A 308 15.75 2.36 -25.35
CA PHE A 308 15.14 1.65 -26.48
C PHE A 308 15.65 2.18 -27.83
N LEU A 309 15.69 3.50 -28.01
CA LEU A 309 16.24 4.13 -29.22
C LEU A 309 17.73 3.85 -29.39
N ALA A 310 18.52 3.88 -28.30
CA ALA A 310 19.93 3.54 -28.33
C ALA A 310 20.14 2.08 -28.73
N LEU A 311 19.34 1.15 -28.19
CA LEU A 311 19.42 -0.27 -28.52
C LEU A 311 19.04 -0.52 -29.99
N LEU A 312 18.00 0.15 -30.49
CA LEU A 312 17.63 0.15 -31.91
C LEU A 312 18.77 0.66 -32.81
N ALA A 313 19.40 1.76 -32.43
CA ALA A 313 20.55 2.31 -33.17
C ALA A 313 21.72 1.32 -33.20
N ILE A 314 22.05 0.69 -32.08
CA ILE A 314 23.07 -0.37 -32.01
C ILE A 314 22.70 -1.55 -32.91
N CYS A 315 21.43 -2.00 -32.90
CA CYS A 315 20.97 -3.08 -33.77
C CYS A 315 21.14 -2.73 -35.25
N VAL A 316 20.77 -1.51 -35.65
CA VAL A 316 20.92 -1.02 -37.03
C VAL A 316 22.39 -0.90 -37.44
N VAL A 317 23.24 -0.38 -36.56
CA VAL A 317 24.70 -0.27 -36.79
C VAL A 317 25.33 -1.66 -36.90
N SER A 318 25.02 -2.57 -35.98
CA SER A 318 25.50 -3.96 -35.99
C SER A 318 25.02 -4.71 -37.25
N TRP A 319 23.75 -4.56 -37.64
CA TRP A 319 23.21 -5.13 -38.88
C TRP A 319 23.96 -4.60 -40.12
N ARG A 320 24.16 -3.28 -40.20
CA ARG A 320 24.97 -2.66 -41.27
C ARG A 320 26.41 -3.16 -41.25
N GLY A 321 26.98 -3.37 -40.06
CA GLY A 321 28.32 -3.93 -39.85
C GLY A 321 28.43 -5.34 -40.42
N VAL A 322 27.51 -6.24 -40.05
CA VAL A 322 27.44 -7.62 -40.55
C VAL A 322 27.22 -7.65 -42.07
N GLN A 323 26.32 -6.82 -42.60
CA GLN A 323 26.10 -6.72 -44.05
C GLN A 323 27.36 -6.30 -44.81
N ARG A 324 28.12 -5.32 -44.29
CA ARG A 324 29.31 -4.79 -44.96
C ARG A 324 30.55 -5.66 -44.77
N ARG A 325 30.75 -6.25 -43.60
CA ARG A 325 31.97 -7.01 -43.26
C ARG A 325 31.87 -8.50 -43.59
N ILE A 326 30.68 -9.09 -43.52
CA ILE A 326 30.51 -10.55 -43.66
C ILE A 326 29.73 -10.89 -44.92
N ALA A 327 28.46 -10.48 -45.00
CA ALA A 327 27.55 -10.95 -46.04
C ALA A 327 27.97 -10.55 -47.46
N ARG A 328 28.31 -9.27 -47.70
CA ARG A 328 28.74 -8.82 -49.03
C ARG A 328 30.07 -9.45 -49.50
N PRO A 329 31.14 -9.48 -48.68
CA PRO A 329 32.38 -10.16 -49.06
C PRO A 329 32.20 -11.65 -49.33
N LEU A 330 31.44 -12.38 -48.51
CA LEU A 330 31.18 -13.81 -48.73
C LEU A 330 30.45 -14.09 -50.04
N VAL A 331 29.41 -13.30 -50.37
CA VAL A 331 28.71 -13.42 -51.66
C VAL A 331 29.65 -13.12 -52.84
N SER A 332 30.54 -12.13 -52.69
CA SER A 332 31.52 -11.80 -53.73
C SER A 332 32.59 -12.90 -53.91
N LEU A 333 33.06 -13.50 -52.82
CA LEU A 333 34.01 -14.62 -52.85
C LEU A 333 33.38 -15.89 -53.42
N GLN A 334 32.11 -16.16 -53.09
CA GLN A 334 31.35 -17.26 -53.69
C GLN A 334 31.22 -17.09 -55.20
N THR A 335 30.91 -15.87 -55.66
CA THR A 335 30.79 -15.56 -57.09
C THR A 335 32.13 -15.73 -57.81
N ALA A 336 33.23 -15.27 -57.20
CA ALA A 336 34.58 -15.44 -57.75
C ALA A 336 35.02 -16.91 -57.79
N LEU A 337 34.72 -17.68 -56.73
CA LEU A 337 35.00 -19.12 -56.67
C LEU A 337 34.24 -19.89 -57.75
N ALA A 338 32.97 -19.55 -57.99
CA ALA A 338 32.17 -20.14 -59.07
C ALA A 338 32.76 -19.82 -60.46
N GLY A 339 33.29 -18.62 -60.67
CA GLY A 339 34.00 -18.24 -61.90
C GLY A 339 35.28 -19.06 -62.13
N MET A 340 36.10 -19.25 -61.09
CA MET A 340 37.31 -20.08 -61.19
C MET A 340 36.99 -21.56 -61.44
N GLN A 341 35.91 -22.10 -60.86
CA GLN A 341 35.45 -23.47 -61.14
C GLN A 341 34.98 -23.65 -62.58
N ALA A 342 34.51 -22.58 -63.23
CA ALA A 342 34.17 -22.56 -64.65
C ALA A 342 35.39 -22.32 -65.57
N GLY A 343 36.61 -22.22 -65.02
CA GLY A 343 37.85 -22.02 -65.77
C GLY A 343 38.21 -20.56 -66.09
N ASP A 344 37.44 -19.59 -65.57
CA ASP A 344 37.76 -18.16 -65.71
C ASP A 344 38.69 -17.70 -64.58
N PHE A 345 40.00 -17.73 -64.85
CA PHE A 345 41.03 -17.23 -63.95
C PHE A 345 41.44 -15.79 -64.26
N ALA A 346 40.80 -15.10 -65.21
CA ALA A 346 41.17 -13.73 -65.61
C ALA A 346 40.67 -12.66 -64.63
N GLN A 347 39.57 -12.93 -63.93
CA GLN A 347 39.00 -12.02 -62.94
C GLN A 347 39.78 -12.08 -61.60
N LYS A 348 40.25 -10.93 -61.11
CA LYS A 348 40.90 -10.83 -59.79
C LYS A 348 39.91 -11.10 -58.66
N ILE A 349 40.37 -11.77 -57.60
CA ILE A 349 39.58 -11.94 -56.38
C ILE A 349 39.38 -10.55 -55.71
N PRO A 350 38.14 -10.12 -55.40
CA PRO A 350 37.89 -8.82 -54.80
C PRO A 350 38.60 -8.66 -53.45
N ALA A 351 39.41 -7.61 -53.28
CA ALA A 351 40.08 -7.32 -52.03
C ALA A 351 39.06 -6.87 -50.96
N PRO A 352 38.93 -7.57 -49.82
CA PRO A 352 37.99 -7.16 -48.80
C PRO A 352 38.49 -5.91 -48.04
N PRO A 353 37.55 -5.16 -47.43
CA PRO A 353 37.86 -3.89 -46.77
C PRO A 353 38.62 -4.00 -45.43
N CYS A 354 38.85 -5.20 -44.89
CA CYS A 354 39.54 -5.43 -43.61
C CYS A 354 40.43 -6.69 -43.65
N PRO A 355 41.53 -6.74 -42.86
CA PRO A 355 42.48 -7.86 -42.81
C PRO A 355 42.04 -8.91 -41.75
N ASP A 356 40.82 -9.43 -41.87
CA ASP A 356 40.29 -10.50 -41.02
C ASP A 356 40.42 -11.88 -41.70
N GLU A 357 39.85 -12.92 -41.13
CA GLU A 357 39.89 -14.29 -41.68
C GLU A 357 39.27 -14.38 -43.09
N ILE A 358 38.28 -13.53 -43.40
CA ILE A 358 37.69 -13.41 -44.74
C ILE A 358 38.71 -12.74 -45.68
N GLY A 359 39.46 -11.76 -45.19
CA GLY A 359 40.66 -11.20 -45.83
C GLY A 359 41.73 -12.22 -46.15
N THR A 360 42.10 -13.04 -45.17
CA THR A 360 43.11 -14.09 -45.33
C THR A 360 42.63 -15.15 -46.32
N LEU A 361 41.35 -15.52 -46.28
CA LEU A 361 40.72 -16.44 -47.24
C LEU A 361 40.73 -15.87 -48.66
N SER A 362 40.38 -14.60 -48.83
CA SER A 362 40.47 -13.89 -50.12
C SER A 362 41.89 -13.85 -50.67
N GLY A 363 42.90 -13.64 -49.80
CA GLY A 363 44.31 -13.64 -50.17
C GLY A 363 44.80 -15.03 -50.59
N ALA A 364 44.42 -16.07 -49.85
CA ALA A 364 44.72 -17.46 -50.20
C ALA A 364 44.09 -17.86 -51.55
N LEU A 365 42.86 -17.43 -51.81
CA LEU A 365 42.17 -17.61 -53.09
C LEU A 365 42.87 -16.89 -54.26
N GLU A 366 43.40 -15.69 -54.04
CA GLU A 366 44.18 -14.97 -55.05
C GLU A 366 45.55 -15.62 -55.31
N VAL A 367 46.23 -16.13 -54.28
CA VAL A 367 47.47 -16.92 -54.44
C VAL A 367 47.19 -18.22 -55.20
N TYR A 368 46.06 -18.89 -54.93
CA TYR A 368 45.64 -20.08 -55.68
C TYR A 368 45.37 -19.75 -57.16
N ARG A 369 44.67 -18.65 -57.46
CA ARG A 369 44.46 -18.15 -58.83
C ARG A 369 45.79 -17.86 -59.54
N GLN A 370 46.74 -17.23 -58.86
CA GLN A 370 48.08 -16.94 -59.39
C GLN A 370 48.91 -18.20 -59.64
N ASN A 371 48.85 -19.18 -58.74
CA ASN A 371 49.53 -20.46 -58.91
C ASN A 371 48.93 -21.30 -60.04
N ALA A 372 47.61 -21.25 -60.24
CA ALA A 372 46.94 -21.88 -61.39
C ALA A 372 47.40 -21.26 -62.72
N LEU A 373 47.60 -19.95 -62.77
CA LEU A 373 48.20 -19.22 -63.91
C LEU A 373 49.69 -19.52 -64.10
N ALA A 374 50.46 -19.72 -63.01
CA ALA A 374 51.88 -20.03 -63.08
C ALA A 374 52.18 -21.49 -63.49
N LEU A 375 51.26 -22.42 -63.19
CA LEU A 375 51.37 -23.85 -63.53
C LEU A 375 51.14 -24.14 -65.02
N GLU A 376 50.65 -23.17 -65.79
CA GLU A 376 50.50 -23.27 -67.25
C GLU A 376 51.81 -22.94 -68.00
N THR A 377 52.80 -22.37 -67.32
CA THR A 377 54.06 -21.89 -67.94
C THR A 377 55.33 -22.68 -67.63
N ASN A 378 55.32 -23.68 -66.75
CA ASN A 378 56.56 -24.34 -66.28
C ASN A 378 56.49 -25.88 -66.26
N ARG A 379 56.23 -26.48 -67.42
CA ARG A 379 56.24 -27.94 -67.59
C ARG A 379 57.34 -28.48 -68.53
N ARG A 380 58.41 -27.72 -68.79
CA ARG A 380 59.39 -28.09 -69.82
C ARG A 380 60.88 -28.22 -69.45
N ASP A 381 61.31 -27.97 -68.21
CA ASP A 381 62.76 -27.95 -67.90
C ASP A 381 63.18 -28.89 -66.77
N ARG A 382 63.07 -30.21 -66.95
CA ARG A 382 63.84 -31.17 -66.14
C ARG A 382 64.25 -32.40 -66.94
N GLU A 383 65.36 -32.28 -67.64
CA GLU A 383 66.25 -33.40 -67.96
C GLU A 383 67.65 -32.83 -68.23
N VAL A 384 68.69 -33.62 -67.97
CA VAL A 384 70.14 -33.33 -68.04
C VAL A 384 70.79 -32.90 -66.73
N ALA A 385 71.37 -33.87 -66.02
CA ALA A 385 72.80 -33.89 -65.71
C ALA A 385 73.14 -35.13 -64.85
N MET A 386 73.69 -36.16 -65.50
CA MET A 386 74.42 -37.22 -64.81
C MET A 386 75.66 -37.61 -65.62
N LEU A 387 76.74 -37.96 -64.88
CA LEU A 387 78.04 -38.56 -65.29
C LEU A 387 79.13 -37.56 -65.74
N ALA A 388 80.43 -37.64 -65.40
CA ALA A 388 81.35 -38.57 -64.71
C ALA A 388 82.48 -37.71 -64.05
N ASP A 389 83.37 -38.11 -63.14
CA ASP A 389 84.44 -39.11 -63.33
C ASP A 389 85.28 -39.34 -62.04
N ALA A 390 85.98 -40.48 -62.05
CA ALA A 390 86.89 -41.17 -61.13
C ALA A 390 87.83 -40.34 -60.21
N GLU A 391 87.95 -40.66 -58.91
CA GLU A 391 88.85 -41.66 -58.28
C GLU A 391 90.34 -41.25 -58.21
N GLN A 392 90.76 -40.63 -57.09
CA GLN A 392 92.08 -40.82 -56.47
C GLN A 392 92.11 -40.10 -55.10
N ALA A 393 92.10 -40.85 -53.99
CA ALA A 393 92.70 -40.54 -52.67
C ALA A 393 92.01 -41.34 -51.54
N ALA A 394 91.91 -42.66 -51.75
CA ALA A 394 91.58 -43.60 -50.69
C ALA A 394 92.84 -43.90 -49.87
N LYS A 395 92.83 -43.52 -48.59
CA LYS A 395 93.34 -44.29 -47.41
C LYS A 395 93.57 -43.46 -46.13
N VAL A 396 93.14 -42.19 -46.07
CA VAL A 396 93.02 -41.44 -44.79
C VAL A 396 91.58 -40.97 -44.51
N ARG A 397 90.66 -41.14 -45.47
CA ARG A 397 89.26 -40.66 -45.40
C ARG A 397 88.25 -41.61 -44.73
N ALA A 398 88.59 -42.89 -44.54
CA ALA A 398 87.62 -43.89 -44.05
C ALA A 398 87.27 -43.70 -42.56
N LEU A 399 88.26 -43.44 -41.70
CA LEU A 399 88.02 -43.30 -40.26
C LEU A 399 87.49 -41.90 -39.86
N VAL A 400 87.87 -40.85 -40.60
CA VAL A 400 87.31 -39.49 -40.40
C VAL A 400 85.90 -39.37 -41.01
N GLY A 401 85.58 -40.15 -42.04
CA GLY A 401 84.26 -40.18 -42.66
C GLY A 401 83.17 -40.82 -41.79
N GLU A 402 83.48 -41.92 -41.10
CA GLU A 402 82.55 -42.55 -40.15
C GLU A 402 82.31 -41.68 -38.93
N VAL A 403 83.36 -41.16 -38.29
CA VAL A 403 83.20 -40.24 -37.15
C VAL A 403 82.53 -38.92 -37.59
N ALA A 404 82.84 -38.37 -38.77
CA ALA A 404 82.13 -37.20 -39.30
C ALA A 404 80.66 -37.49 -39.67
N GLY A 405 80.35 -38.71 -40.12
CA GLY A 405 79.00 -39.18 -40.38
C GLY A 405 78.18 -39.31 -39.11
N ILE A 406 78.77 -39.90 -38.07
CA ILE A 406 78.15 -40.01 -36.74
C ILE A 406 78.01 -38.65 -36.07
N VAL A 407 79.01 -37.77 -36.18
CA VAL A 407 78.93 -36.40 -35.67
C VAL A 407 77.92 -35.57 -36.47
N ALA A 408 77.77 -35.81 -37.78
CA ALA A 408 76.73 -35.18 -38.59
C ALA A 408 75.33 -35.69 -38.22
N ALA A 409 75.18 -36.99 -37.95
CA ALA A 409 73.95 -37.59 -37.43
C ALA A 409 73.61 -37.02 -36.04
N ALA A 410 74.58 -36.98 -35.12
CA ALA A 410 74.43 -36.39 -33.79
C ALA A 410 74.09 -34.88 -33.86
N ARG A 411 74.65 -34.14 -34.83
CA ARG A 411 74.27 -32.74 -35.11
C ARG A 411 72.84 -32.60 -35.64
N ALA A 412 72.33 -33.62 -36.33
CA ALA A 412 70.95 -33.71 -36.78
C ALA A 412 70.00 -34.28 -35.70
N GLY A 413 70.52 -34.65 -34.52
CA GLY A 413 69.75 -35.19 -33.41
C GLY A 413 69.57 -36.71 -33.41
N ASP A 414 70.28 -37.43 -34.29
CA ASP A 414 70.31 -38.89 -34.35
C ASP A 414 71.60 -39.41 -33.68
N PHE A 415 71.44 -39.98 -32.49
CA PHE A 415 72.55 -40.49 -31.67
C PHE A 415 72.66 -42.02 -31.73
N SER A 416 71.87 -42.69 -32.58
CA SER A 416 71.85 -44.15 -32.71
C SER A 416 73.10 -44.72 -33.40
N GLY A 417 73.89 -43.86 -34.05
CA GLY A 417 75.08 -44.24 -34.81
C GLY A 417 76.26 -44.67 -33.93
N GLN A 418 76.89 -45.80 -34.30
CA GLN A 418 78.11 -46.34 -33.69
C GLN A 418 79.23 -46.48 -34.73
N ALA A 419 80.45 -46.09 -34.38
CA ALA A 419 81.63 -46.30 -35.21
C ALA A 419 82.33 -47.60 -34.83
N GLU A 420 82.74 -48.39 -35.81
CA GLU A 420 83.58 -49.56 -35.58
C GLU A 420 85.05 -49.14 -35.46
N ALA A 421 85.65 -49.33 -34.29
CA ALA A 421 87.09 -49.25 -34.14
C ALA A 421 87.70 -50.51 -34.77
N GLY A 422 88.01 -50.48 -36.06
CA GLY A 422 88.77 -51.54 -36.74
C GLY A 422 90.19 -51.72 -36.18
N ASP A 423 91.17 -52.04 -37.03
CA ASP A 423 92.59 -52.28 -36.68
C ASP A 423 93.37 -50.99 -36.30
N VAL A 424 92.75 -50.11 -35.49
CA VAL A 424 93.29 -48.79 -35.14
C VAL A 424 93.72 -48.78 -33.67
N ASP A 425 95.02 -48.59 -33.41
CA ASP A 425 95.62 -48.53 -32.07
C ASP A 425 95.88 -47.08 -31.61
N GLY A 426 95.87 -46.87 -30.28
CA GLY A 426 96.25 -45.60 -29.64
C GLY A 426 95.13 -44.54 -29.57
N PRO A 427 95.46 -43.23 -29.56
CA PRO A 427 94.51 -42.14 -29.23
C PRO A 427 93.24 -42.05 -30.10
N LEU A 428 93.26 -42.63 -31.31
CA LEU A 428 92.10 -42.67 -32.20
C LEU A 428 91.04 -43.68 -31.75
N ARG A 429 91.44 -44.77 -31.09
CA ARG A 429 90.50 -45.75 -30.52
C ARG A 429 89.77 -45.19 -29.32
N GLU A 430 90.48 -44.51 -28.42
CA GLU A 430 89.91 -43.80 -27.26
C GLU A 430 88.89 -42.73 -27.71
N LEU A 431 89.14 -42.05 -28.84
CA LEU A 431 88.21 -41.09 -29.42
C LEU A 431 86.94 -41.76 -29.96
N VAL A 432 87.05 -42.89 -30.66
CA VAL A 432 85.89 -43.63 -31.19
C VAL A 432 85.06 -44.23 -30.05
N GLU A 433 85.71 -44.84 -29.06
CA GLU A 433 85.04 -45.38 -27.87
C GLU A 433 84.36 -44.26 -27.06
N GLY A 434 85.01 -43.10 -26.90
CA GLY A 434 84.42 -41.94 -26.23
C GLY A 434 83.24 -41.31 -26.99
N VAL A 435 83.29 -41.25 -28.33
CA VAL A 435 82.16 -40.78 -29.15
C VAL A 435 80.99 -41.77 -29.08
N ASN A 436 81.25 -43.08 -29.12
CA ASN A 436 80.22 -44.10 -28.96
C ASN A 436 79.59 -44.10 -27.58
N GLU A 437 80.37 -43.88 -26.51
CA GLU A 437 79.86 -43.77 -25.14
C GLU A 437 78.99 -42.51 -24.96
N ILE A 438 79.44 -41.36 -25.51
CA ILE A 438 78.63 -40.12 -25.51
C ILE A 438 77.33 -40.34 -26.27
N ASN A 439 77.38 -40.92 -27.46
CA ASN A 439 76.19 -41.20 -28.25
C ASN A 439 75.24 -42.16 -27.54
N ALA A 440 75.74 -43.27 -26.97
CA ALA A 440 74.91 -44.23 -26.25
C ALA A 440 74.20 -43.59 -25.04
N VAL A 441 74.90 -42.74 -24.27
CA VAL A 441 74.30 -42.03 -23.13
C VAL A 441 73.29 -40.97 -23.60
N VAL A 442 73.60 -40.21 -24.64
CA VAL A 442 72.72 -39.16 -25.17
C VAL A 442 71.49 -39.78 -25.85
N ASP A 443 71.66 -40.84 -26.63
CA ASP A 443 70.59 -41.57 -27.31
C ASP A 443 69.62 -42.20 -26.30
N ALA A 444 70.14 -42.92 -25.32
CA ALA A 444 69.32 -43.51 -24.26
C ALA A 444 68.58 -42.44 -23.44
N ALA A 445 69.26 -41.35 -23.06
CA ALA A 445 68.65 -40.25 -22.31
C ALA A 445 67.58 -39.52 -23.12
N THR A 446 67.87 -39.15 -24.35
CA THR A 446 66.93 -38.41 -25.20
C THR A 446 65.74 -39.25 -25.60
N THR A 447 65.92 -40.56 -25.81
CA THR A 447 64.83 -41.52 -26.05
C THR A 447 63.93 -41.65 -24.83
N GLU A 448 64.46 -41.92 -23.63
CA GLU A 448 63.64 -42.04 -22.41
C GLU A 448 62.92 -40.71 -22.06
N PHE A 449 63.58 -39.57 -22.25
CA PHE A 449 62.93 -38.26 -22.07
C PHE A 449 61.84 -38.00 -23.11
N ALA A 450 62.06 -38.37 -24.38
CA ALA A 450 61.05 -38.26 -25.42
C ALA A 450 59.84 -39.13 -25.13
N ASP A 451 60.04 -40.35 -24.64
CA ASP A 451 58.97 -41.28 -24.25
C ASP A 451 58.19 -40.76 -23.03
N ALA A 452 58.88 -40.22 -22.03
CA ALA A 452 58.24 -39.60 -20.87
C ALA A 452 57.43 -38.34 -21.25
N MET A 453 57.95 -37.50 -22.15
CA MET A 453 57.26 -36.31 -22.64
C MET A 453 56.09 -36.67 -23.58
N GLN A 454 56.20 -37.74 -24.37
CA GLN A 454 55.09 -38.27 -25.16
C GLN A 454 53.98 -38.82 -24.27
N SER A 455 54.34 -39.55 -23.21
CA SER A 455 53.39 -40.02 -22.20
C SER A 455 52.68 -38.85 -21.52
N LEU A 456 53.42 -37.80 -21.14
CA LEU A 456 52.87 -36.58 -20.57
C LEU A 456 51.90 -35.86 -21.53
N ALA A 457 52.27 -35.76 -22.82
CA ALA A 457 51.43 -35.16 -23.86
C ALA A 457 50.17 -35.98 -24.15
N ALA A 458 50.24 -37.30 -24.00
CA ALA A 458 49.10 -38.21 -24.10
C ALA A 458 48.20 -38.22 -22.84
N GLY A 459 48.55 -37.43 -21.80
CA GLY A 459 47.81 -37.36 -20.55
C GLY A 459 48.16 -38.44 -19.53
N ASP A 460 49.17 -39.27 -19.78
CA ASP A 460 49.68 -40.23 -18.80
C ASP A 460 50.68 -39.55 -17.86
N LEU A 461 50.18 -39.11 -16.71
CA LEU A 461 50.96 -38.46 -15.65
C LEU A 461 51.59 -39.49 -14.68
N THR A 462 51.53 -40.79 -14.99
CA THR A 462 52.09 -41.87 -14.16
C THR A 462 53.49 -42.28 -14.58
N HIS A 463 53.85 -42.01 -15.83
CA HIS A 463 55.17 -42.35 -16.35
C HIS A 463 56.26 -41.50 -15.69
N ARG A 464 57.37 -42.13 -15.31
CA ARG A 464 58.52 -41.49 -14.65
C ARG A 464 59.79 -41.97 -15.30
N VAL A 465 60.76 -41.07 -15.46
CA VAL A 465 62.11 -41.41 -15.89
C VAL A 465 62.84 -41.99 -14.67
N THR A 466 63.27 -43.25 -14.77
CA THR A 466 63.82 -44.01 -13.63
C THR A 466 65.31 -44.29 -13.73
N THR A 467 65.90 -44.14 -14.92
CA THR A 467 67.34 -44.34 -15.13
C THR A 467 68.17 -43.34 -14.32
N GLY A 468 69.29 -43.80 -13.75
CA GLY A 468 70.18 -42.97 -12.94
C GLY A 468 71.13 -42.10 -13.76
N TYR A 469 70.65 -40.98 -14.30
CA TYR A 469 71.49 -40.04 -15.04
C TYR A 469 72.39 -39.20 -14.12
N ARG A 470 73.42 -38.56 -14.69
CA ARG A 470 74.33 -37.64 -14.00
C ARG A 470 74.41 -36.29 -14.72
N GLY A 471 74.88 -35.26 -14.01
CA GLY A 471 75.08 -33.92 -14.60
C GLY A 471 73.77 -33.31 -15.14
N ARG A 472 73.80 -32.75 -16.36
CA ARG A 472 72.65 -32.05 -16.95
C ARG A 472 71.45 -32.96 -17.24
N PHE A 473 71.68 -34.24 -17.54
CA PHE A 473 70.60 -35.19 -17.78
C PHE A 473 69.87 -35.57 -16.48
N ALA A 474 70.58 -35.63 -15.34
CA ALA A 474 69.94 -35.81 -14.03
C ALA A 474 69.01 -34.63 -13.68
N ALA A 475 69.47 -33.40 -13.94
CA ALA A 475 68.65 -32.20 -13.72
C ALA A 475 67.41 -32.17 -14.63
N LEU A 476 67.54 -32.64 -15.89
CA LEU A 476 66.40 -32.75 -16.81
C LEU A 476 65.41 -33.84 -16.39
N GLN A 477 65.91 -35.02 -15.99
CA GLN A 477 65.10 -36.08 -15.39
C GLN A 477 64.28 -35.57 -14.20
N GLU A 478 64.94 -34.88 -13.27
CA GLU A 478 64.28 -34.32 -12.09
C GLU A 478 63.20 -33.31 -12.49
N ALA A 479 63.49 -32.41 -13.43
CA ALA A 479 62.52 -31.44 -13.93
C ALA A 479 61.31 -32.09 -14.60
N ILE A 480 61.50 -33.13 -15.41
CA ILE A 480 60.42 -33.90 -16.06
C ILE A 480 59.56 -34.59 -15.01
N ASN A 481 60.18 -35.32 -14.07
CA ASN A 481 59.46 -36.03 -13.01
C ASN A 481 58.71 -35.08 -12.07
N GLN A 482 59.32 -33.95 -11.67
CA GLN A 482 58.65 -32.92 -10.86
C GLN A 482 57.47 -32.29 -11.59
N THR A 483 57.57 -32.10 -12.91
CA THR A 483 56.48 -31.56 -13.73
C THR A 483 55.31 -32.54 -13.78
N ALA A 484 55.58 -33.82 -14.03
CA ALA A 484 54.57 -34.88 -14.01
C ALA A 484 53.89 -34.99 -12.63
N GLU A 485 54.65 -34.88 -11.53
CA GLU A 485 54.09 -34.94 -10.18
C GLU A 485 53.22 -33.74 -9.82
N ARG A 486 53.65 -32.52 -10.19
CA ARG A 486 52.87 -31.30 -9.97
C ARG A 486 51.56 -31.33 -10.76
N LEU A 487 51.59 -31.77 -12.02
CA LEU A 487 50.39 -31.94 -12.83
C LEU A 487 49.48 -33.01 -12.24
N SER A 488 50.02 -34.16 -11.82
CA SER A 488 49.23 -35.24 -11.20
C SER A 488 48.52 -34.77 -9.92
N THR A 489 49.25 -34.09 -9.02
CA THR A 489 48.68 -33.51 -7.79
C THR A 489 47.62 -32.45 -8.08
N THR A 490 47.84 -31.62 -9.09
CA THR A 490 46.86 -30.61 -9.51
C THR A 490 45.58 -31.27 -10.02
N MET A 491 45.69 -32.29 -10.89
CA MET A 491 44.52 -33.02 -11.41
C MET A 491 43.74 -33.75 -10.32
N ARG A 492 44.43 -34.41 -9.38
CA ARG A 492 43.79 -35.03 -8.19
C ARG A 492 43.03 -34.00 -7.34
N THR A 493 43.61 -32.82 -7.13
CA THR A 493 42.97 -31.73 -6.39
C THR A 493 41.73 -31.21 -7.11
N ILE A 494 41.79 -31.07 -8.43
CA ILE A 494 40.64 -30.67 -9.25
C ILE A 494 39.53 -31.73 -9.17
N GLN A 495 39.85 -33.02 -9.26
CA GLN A 495 38.86 -34.12 -9.12
C GLN A 495 38.17 -34.09 -7.75
N ALA A 496 38.93 -33.93 -6.67
CA ALA A 496 38.37 -33.86 -5.32
C ALA A 496 37.42 -32.66 -5.17
N ASN A 497 37.84 -31.47 -5.58
CA ASN A 497 37.01 -30.27 -5.53
C ASN A 497 35.78 -30.38 -6.43
N ALA A 498 35.90 -30.97 -7.61
CA ALA A 498 34.77 -31.19 -8.51
C ALA A 498 33.72 -32.13 -7.89
N SER A 499 34.18 -33.20 -7.22
CA SER A 499 33.30 -34.11 -6.48
C SER A 499 32.55 -33.39 -5.35
N ASP A 500 33.25 -32.58 -4.55
CA ASP A 500 32.65 -31.84 -3.44
C ASP A 500 31.61 -30.83 -3.95
N VAL A 501 31.94 -30.06 -4.99
CA VAL A 501 30.99 -29.11 -5.62
C VAL A 501 29.79 -29.84 -6.23
N GLY A 502 30.01 -31.03 -6.82
CA GLY A 502 28.93 -31.87 -7.36
C GLY A 502 27.99 -32.44 -6.28
N LEU A 503 28.49 -32.66 -5.06
CA LEU A 503 27.66 -33.02 -3.92
C LEU A 503 26.85 -31.82 -3.43
N SER A 504 27.49 -30.65 -3.23
CA SER A 504 26.81 -29.42 -2.83
C SER A 504 25.73 -28.99 -3.83
N ALA A 505 25.98 -29.15 -5.13
CA ALA A 505 24.96 -28.89 -6.15
C ALA A 505 23.73 -29.79 -5.98
N ARG A 506 23.91 -31.08 -5.68
CA ARG A 506 22.79 -32.00 -5.39
C ARG A 506 22.04 -31.64 -4.12
N GLU A 507 22.74 -31.22 -3.08
CA GLU A 507 22.13 -30.74 -1.83
C GLU A 507 21.29 -29.48 -2.07
N ILE A 508 21.80 -28.51 -2.83
CA ILE A 508 21.05 -27.30 -3.22
C ILE A 508 19.81 -27.68 -4.04
N SER A 509 19.93 -28.58 -5.00
CA SER A 509 18.80 -29.04 -5.82
C SER A 509 17.70 -29.70 -4.96
N THR A 510 18.10 -30.54 -4.00
CA THR A 510 17.17 -31.17 -3.06
C THR A 510 16.52 -30.15 -2.13
N GLY A 511 17.29 -29.17 -1.63
CA GLY A 511 16.77 -28.09 -0.79
C GLY A 511 15.82 -27.16 -1.54
N ALA A 512 16.05 -26.94 -2.84
CA ALA A 512 15.14 -26.20 -3.70
C ALA A 512 13.82 -26.95 -3.91
N ASP A 513 13.85 -28.27 -4.08
CA ASP A 513 12.64 -29.11 -4.17
C ASP A 513 11.82 -29.08 -2.86
N ASP A 514 12.48 -29.15 -1.70
CA ASP A 514 11.81 -29.01 -0.39
C ASP A 514 11.18 -27.61 -0.22
N LEU A 515 11.90 -26.55 -0.60
CA LEU A 515 11.38 -25.19 -0.58
C LEU A 515 10.16 -25.04 -1.49
N SER A 516 10.18 -25.65 -2.68
CA SER A 516 9.03 -25.65 -3.61
C SER A 516 7.80 -26.28 -2.96
N LYS A 517 7.93 -27.48 -2.38
CA LYS A 517 6.82 -28.17 -1.70
C LYS A 517 6.23 -27.35 -0.54
N ARG A 518 7.09 -26.77 0.29
CA ARG A 518 6.65 -25.92 1.41
C ARG A 518 5.98 -24.63 0.92
N THR A 519 6.43 -24.11 -0.22
CA THR A 519 5.82 -22.93 -0.85
C THR A 519 4.43 -23.25 -1.41
N GLU A 520 4.24 -24.44 -1.99
CA GLU A 520 2.91 -24.92 -2.42
C GLU A 520 1.95 -25.11 -1.22
N GLU A 521 2.43 -25.72 -0.12
CA GLU A 521 1.63 -25.85 1.12
C GLU A 521 1.26 -24.49 1.71
N GLN A 522 2.21 -23.53 1.67
CA GLN A 522 1.98 -22.17 2.13
C GLN A 522 0.98 -21.43 1.24
N ALA A 523 1.05 -21.60 -0.08
CA ALA A 523 0.08 -21.03 -1.02
C ALA A 523 -1.33 -21.54 -0.73
N SER A 524 -1.50 -22.85 -0.52
CA SER A 524 -2.79 -23.44 -0.15
C SER A 524 -3.34 -22.88 1.18
N SER A 525 -2.47 -22.67 2.17
CA SER A 525 -2.85 -22.09 3.47
C SER A 525 -3.23 -20.61 3.34
N LEU A 526 -2.58 -19.88 2.43
CA LEU A 526 -2.89 -18.49 2.12
C LEU A 526 -4.23 -18.34 1.39
N GLU A 527 -4.54 -19.24 0.46
CA GLU A 527 -5.86 -19.27 -0.21
C GLU A 527 -7.00 -19.45 0.81
N GLU A 528 -6.86 -20.38 1.75
CA GLU A 528 -7.86 -20.60 2.81
C GLU A 528 -7.97 -19.38 3.75
N SER A 529 -6.84 -18.75 4.07
CA SER A 529 -6.80 -17.53 4.88
C SER A 529 -7.46 -16.35 4.15
N ALA A 530 -7.22 -16.20 2.85
CA ALA A 530 -7.85 -15.18 2.01
C ALA A 530 -9.37 -15.37 1.97
N ALA A 531 -9.85 -16.59 1.70
CA ALA A 531 -11.27 -16.92 1.67
C ALA A 531 -11.95 -16.63 3.02
N THR A 532 -11.32 -17.03 4.12
CA THR A 532 -11.82 -16.74 5.48
C THR A 532 -11.84 -15.24 5.77
N THR A 533 -10.85 -14.49 5.30
CA THR A 533 -10.79 -13.02 5.45
C THR A 533 -11.91 -12.35 4.67
N GLU A 534 -12.22 -12.80 3.45
CA GLU A 534 -13.36 -12.32 2.67
C GLU A 534 -14.70 -12.63 3.33
N GLU A 535 -14.88 -13.83 3.88
CA GLU A 535 -16.09 -14.21 4.60
C GLU A 535 -16.28 -13.36 5.87
N LEU A 536 -15.20 -13.11 6.62
CA LEU A 536 -15.21 -12.20 7.77
C LEU A 536 -15.57 -10.78 7.35
N ALA A 537 -15.00 -10.27 6.25
CA ALA A 537 -15.33 -8.95 5.71
C ALA A 537 -16.83 -8.83 5.41
N ALA A 538 -17.39 -9.84 4.76
CA ALA A 538 -18.82 -9.90 4.45
C ALA A 538 -19.69 -9.92 5.73
N SER A 539 -19.30 -10.71 6.74
CA SER A 539 -20.01 -10.82 8.01
C SER A 539 -19.98 -9.52 8.83
N VAL A 540 -18.83 -8.84 8.89
CA VAL A 540 -18.69 -7.54 9.56
C VAL A 540 -19.52 -6.46 8.85
N LYS A 541 -19.51 -6.45 7.51
CA LYS A 541 -20.35 -5.53 6.72
C LYS A 541 -21.84 -5.77 6.97
N ALA A 542 -22.28 -7.03 7.00
CA ALA A 542 -23.66 -7.39 7.32
C ALA A 542 -24.03 -6.95 8.75
N SER A 543 -23.13 -7.12 9.72
CA SER A 543 -23.32 -6.68 11.11
C SER A 543 -23.46 -5.16 11.23
N ALA A 544 -22.66 -4.40 10.48
CA ALA A 544 -22.76 -2.94 10.43
C ALA A 544 -24.10 -2.48 9.83
N GLN A 545 -24.55 -3.12 8.74
CA GLN A 545 -25.86 -2.82 8.13
C GLN A 545 -27.03 -3.17 9.07
N ALA A 546 -26.99 -4.34 9.71
CA ALA A 546 -27.99 -4.77 10.68
C ALA A 546 -28.06 -3.81 11.88
N SER A 547 -26.91 -3.34 12.36
CA SER A 547 -26.82 -2.32 13.42
C SER A 547 -27.50 -1.01 13.00
N GLN A 548 -27.21 -0.50 11.80
CA GLN A 548 -27.89 0.70 11.29
C GLN A 548 -29.41 0.53 11.19
N GLN A 549 -29.87 -0.65 10.78
CA GLN A 549 -31.30 -0.95 10.71
C GLN A 549 -31.95 -1.00 12.10
N ALA A 550 -31.28 -1.61 13.07
CA ALA A 550 -31.76 -1.68 14.44
C ALA A 550 -31.83 -0.29 15.10
N VAL A 551 -30.89 0.63 14.81
CA VAL A 551 -30.97 2.05 15.23
C VAL A 551 -32.24 2.72 14.69
N ARG A 552 -32.56 2.51 13.41
CA ARG A 552 -33.78 3.08 12.81
C ARG A 552 -35.05 2.53 13.47
N GLN A 553 -35.10 1.22 13.70
CA GLN A 553 -36.24 0.58 14.38
C GLN A 553 -36.41 1.05 15.82
N ALA A 554 -35.32 1.19 16.58
CA ALA A 554 -35.34 1.76 17.92
C ALA A 554 -35.87 3.21 17.90
N GLY A 555 -35.43 4.03 16.93
CA GLY A 555 -35.95 5.38 16.74
C GLY A 555 -37.45 5.43 16.45
N GLN A 556 -37.95 4.54 15.60
CA GLN A 556 -39.39 4.42 15.32
C GLN A 556 -40.18 3.99 16.57
N ALA A 557 -39.69 3.01 17.32
CA ALA A 557 -40.33 2.57 18.57
C ALA A 557 -40.37 3.69 19.62
N MET A 558 -39.30 4.49 19.72
CA MET A 558 -39.28 5.69 20.58
C MET A 558 -40.34 6.71 20.16
N GLN A 559 -40.49 6.97 18.86
CA GLN A 559 -41.50 7.91 18.37
C GLN A 559 -42.91 7.44 18.74
N VAL A 560 -43.24 6.16 18.49
CA VAL A 560 -44.55 5.59 18.82
C VAL A 560 -44.81 5.65 20.33
N ALA A 561 -43.80 5.37 21.16
CA ALA A 561 -43.94 5.46 22.61
C ALA A 561 -44.12 6.91 23.11
N GLN A 562 -43.45 7.89 22.47
CA GLN A 562 -43.64 9.31 22.75
C GLN A 562 -45.05 9.78 22.39
N ASP A 563 -45.53 9.41 21.20
CA ASP A 563 -46.88 9.74 20.73
C ASP A 563 -47.94 9.10 21.66
N GLY A 564 -47.74 7.83 22.04
CA GLY A 564 -48.58 7.15 23.03
C GLY A 564 -48.57 7.84 24.40
N GLY A 565 -47.40 8.36 24.83
CA GLY A 565 -47.26 9.10 26.08
C GLY A 565 -48.02 10.43 26.05
N ALA A 566 -48.00 11.13 24.91
CA ALA A 566 -48.79 12.34 24.70
C ALA A 566 -50.30 12.05 24.78
N ILE A 567 -50.76 10.99 24.11
CA ILE A 567 -52.17 10.55 24.15
C ILE A 567 -52.59 10.19 25.57
N ALA A 568 -51.75 9.48 26.34
CA ALA A 568 -52.03 9.17 27.74
C ALA A 568 -52.14 10.44 28.59
N GLY A 569 -51.28 11.44 28.34
CA GLY A 569 -51.37 12.76 28.99
C GLY A 569 -52.68 13.49 28.68
N GLU A 570 -53.11 13.48 27.42
CA GLU A 570 -54.40 14.05 27.01
C GLU A 570 -55.60 13.33 27.67
N ALA A 571 -55.53 11.99 27.75
CA ALA A 571 -56.54 11.17 28.40
C ALA A 571 -56.65 11.46 29.91
N VAL A 572 -55.52 11.62 30.62
CA VAL A 572 -55.51 12.07 32.03
C VAL A 572 -56.16 13.45 32.17
N ALA A 573 -55.81 14.40 31.29
CA ALA A 573 -56.41 15.73 31.32
C ALA A 573 -57.93 15.70 31.04
N ALA A 574 -58.40 14.80 30.18
CA ALA A 574 -59.83 14.61 29.93
C ALA A 574 -60.56 14.03 31.15
N MET A 575 -59.99 13.01 31.80
CA MET A 575 -60.55 12.41 33.01
C MET A 575 -60.59 13.41 34.18
N ALA A 576 -59.58 14.27 34.32
CA ALA A 576 -59.60 15.34 35.32
C ALA A 576 -60.76 16.33 35.10
N ARG A 577 -61.08 16.67 33.84
CA ARG A 577 -62.26 17.51 33.53
C ARG A 577 -63.58 16.80 33.87
N ILE A 578 -63.64 15.47 33.69
CA ILE A 578 -64.81 14.67 34.07
C ILE A 578 -64.98 14.67 35.59
N GLU A 579 -63.89 14.48 36.35
CA GLU A 579 -63.89 14.55 37.81
C GLU A 579 -64.41 15.91 38.31
N ASP A 580 -63.90 17.01 37.76
CA ASP A 580 -64.36 18.36 38.09
C ASP A 580 -65.84 18.60 37.73
N ALA A 581 -66.29 18.08 36.58
CA ALA A 581 -67.70 18.16 36.19
C ALA A 581 -68.59 17.39 37.18
N SER A 582 -68.19 16.17 37.57
CA SER A 582 -68.92 15.35 38.55
C SER A 582 -68.99 16.00 39.93
N LYS A 583 -67.93 16.69 40.38
CA LYS A 583 -67.95 17.49 41.63
C LYS A 583 -69.01 18.60 41.56
N LYS A 584 -69.06 19.35 40.45
CA LYS A 584 -70.07 20.40 40.24
C LYS A 584 -71.49 19.83 40.21
N ILE A 585 -71.70 18.67 39.60
CA ILE A 585 -73.02 18.01 39.62
C ILE A 585 -73.38 17.62 41.07
N SER A 586 -72.43 17.08 41.84
CA SER A 586 -72.65 16.74 43.26
C SER A 586 -73.08 17.97 44.09
N GLU A 587 -72.45 19.13 43.87
CA GLU A 587 -72.83 20.39 44.50
C GLU A 587 -74.27 20.81 44.13
N ILE A 588 -74.63 20.73 42.85
CA ILE A 588 -76.00 21.03 42.38
C ILE A 588 -77.03 20.09 43.02
N VAL A 589 -76.72 18.80 43.08
CA VAL A 589 -77.61 17.79 43.68
C VAL A 589 -77.78 18.03 45.19
N SER A 590 -76.72 18.46 45.88
CA SER A 590 -76.82 18.89 47.29
C SER A 590 -77.74 20.10 47.47
N VAL A 591 -77.68 21.09 46.56
CA VAL A 591 -78.62 22.22 46.56
C VAL A 591 -80.06 21.75 46.31
N ILE A 592 -80.28 20.79 45.40
CA ILE A 592 -81.62 20.24 45.13
C ILE A 592 -82.18 19.52 46.37
N ASP A 593 -81.38 18.70 47.06
CA ASP A 593 -81.78 18.07 48.32
C ASP A 593 -82.13 19.13 49.39
N GLY A 594 -81.34 20.21 49.46
CA GLY A 594 -81.63 21.37 50.31
C GLY A 594 -82.97 22.05 49.98
N ILE A 595 -83.27 22.27 48.70
CA ILE A 595 -84.55 22.83 48.23
C ILE A 595 -85.71 21.88 48.56
N ALA A 596 -85.53 20.58 48.35
CA ALA A 596 -86.52 19.55 48.69
C ALA A 596 -86.81 19.56 50.20
N PHE A 597 -85.78 19.64 51.04
CA PHE A 597 -85.94 19.74 52.50
C PHE A 597 -86.69 21.02 52.91
N GLN A 598 -86.32 22.18 52.35
CA GLN A 598 -87.01 23.44 52.61
C GLN A 598 -88.48 23.39 52.16
N THR A 599 -88.76 22.82 50.99
CA THR A 599 -90.12 22.66 50.46
C THR A 599 -90.96 21.74 51.35
N ASN A 600 -90.37 20.66 51.86
CA ASN A 600 -91.00 19.75 52.82
C ASN A 600 -91.37 20.46 54.14
N LEU A 601 -90.52 21.38 54.63
CA LEU A 601 -90.82 22.21 55.81
C LEU A 601 -91.91 23.25 55.53
N LEU A 602 -91.87 23.92 54.37
CA LEU A 602 -92.92 24.86 53.95
C LEU A 602 -94.28 24.17 53.82
N ALA A 603 -94.30 22.99 53.21
CA ALA A 603 -95.50 22.17 53.08
C ALA A 603 -96.04 21.71 54.44
N LEU A 604 -95.16 21.36 55.39
CA LEU A 604 -95.56 21.09 56.77
C LEU A 604 -96.23 22.31 57.42
N ASN A 605 -95.61 23.48 57.31
CA ASN A 605 -96.15 24.73 57.85
C ASN A 605 -97.51 25.07 57.22
N ALA A 606 -97.66 24.88 55.91
CA ALA A 606 -98.92 25.07 55.20
C ALA A 606 -99.99 24.06 55.63
N ALA A 607 -99.63 22.80 55.86
CA ALA A 607 -100.57 21.78 56.37
C ALA A 607 -101.05 22.11 57.79
N VAL A 608 -100.17 22.64 58.64
CA VAL A 608 -100.51 23.12 59.99
C VAL A 608 -101.47 24.31 59.92
N GLU A 609 -101.22 25.30 59.06
CA GLU A 609 -102.09 26.47 58.92
C GLU A 609 -103.44 26.09 58.28
N ALA A 610 -103.45 25.13 57.34
CA ALA A 610 -104.68 24.57 56.78
C ALA A 610 -105.52 23.83 57.83
N ALA A 611 -104.89 23.09 58.75
CA ALA A 611 -105.58 22.48 59.89
C ALA A 611 -106.15 23.55 60.86
N ARG A 612 -105.43 24.66 61.02
CA ARG A 612 -105.85 25.80 61.85
C ARG A 612 -107.06 26.55 61.30
N ALA A 613 -107.21 26.59 59.96
CA ALA A 613 -108.34 27.21 59.25
C ALA A 613 -109.63 26.35 59.23
N GLY A 614 -109.62 25.15 59.80
CA GLY A 614 -110.81 24.29 59.92
C GLY A 614 -111.40 23.85 58.57
N ASP A 615 -112.73 23.94 58.41
CA ASP A 615 -113.42 23.47 57.19
C ASP A 615 -113.03 24.25 55.92
N ALA A 616 -112.62 25.52 56.05
CA ALA A 616 -112.17 26.35 54.94
C ALA A 616 -110.77 25.94 54.40
N GLY A 617 -109.97 25.23 55.21
CA GLY A 617 -108.60 24.83 54.89
C GLY A 617 -108.47 23.46 54.23
N LYS A 618 -109.55 22.67 54.10
CA LYS A 618 -109.49 21.27 53.61
C LYS A 618 -108.83 21.12 52.24
N GLY A 619 -109.11 22.01 51.30
CA GLY A 619 -108.47 22.00 49.97
C GLY A 619 -106.96 22.32 50.03
N PHE A 620 -106.58 23.28 50.88
CA PHE A 620 -105.17 23.64 51.10
C PHE A 620 -104.39 22.52 51.80
N ALA A 621 -105.01 21.79 52.73
CA ALA A 621 -104.38 20.66 53.42
C ALA A 621 -104.00 19.54 52.45
N VAL A 622 -104.86 19.23 51.46
CA VAL A 622 -104.57 18.22 50.43
C VAL A 622 -103.39 18.67 49.55
N VAL A 623 -103.38 19.93 49.09
CA VAL A 623 -102.27 20.47 48.31
C VAL A 623 -100.98 20.47 49.12
N ALA A 624 -101.02 20.85 50.39
CA ALA A 624 -99.85 20.83 51.27
C ALA A 624 -99.31 19.40 51.49
N SER A 625 -100.19 18.40 51.63
CA SER A 625 -99.78 16.99 51.69
C SER A 625 -99.13 16.52 50.38
N GLU A 626 -99.70 16.88 49.24
CA GLU A 626 -99.15 16.48 47.93
C GLU A 626 -97.79 17.14 47.66
N VAL A 627 -97.64 18.44 47.99
CA VAL A 627 -96.37 19.16 47.90
C VAL A 627 -95.33 18.55 48.84
N ARG A 628 -95.73 18.13 50.04
CA ARG A 628 -94.84 17.45 51.00
C ARG A 628 -94.36 16.10 50.44
N THR A 629 -95.26 15.27 49.91
CA THR A 629 -94.92 13.98 49.30
C THR A 629 -94.00 14.17 48.08
N LEU A 630 -94.26 15.17 47.23
CA LEU A 630 -93.39 15.52 46.11
C LEU A 630 -92.00 15.94 46.60
N ALA A 631 -91.91 16.77 47.64
CA ALA A 631 -90.64 17.20 48.22
C ALA A 631 -89.84 16.03 48.81
N GLN A 632 -90.50 15.11 49.51
CA GLN A 632 -89.84 13.88 50.02
C GLN A 632 -89.30 13.01 48.88
N ARG A 633 -90.09 12.80 47.82
CA ARG A 633 -89.66 12.05 46.62
C ARG A 633 -88.49 12.73 45.90
N SER A 634 -88.49 14.06 45.81
CA SER A 634 -87.39 14.83 45.22
C SER A 634 -86.10 14.73 46.04
N GLY A 635 -86.18 14.74 47.37
CA GLY A 635 -85.02 14.55 48.25
C GLY A 635 -84.45 13.13 48.19
N GLU A 636 -85.32 12.12 48.13
CA GLU A 636 -84.91 10.72 47.92
C GLU A 636 -84.20 10.53 46.58
N ALA A 637 -84.78 11.05 45.49
CA ALA A 637 -84.14 11.03 44.17
C ALA A 637 -82.80 11.80 44.14
N ALA A 638 -82.71 12.93 44.84
CA ALA A 638 -81.45 13.67 44.95
C ALA A 638 -80.37 12.86 45.68
N LYS A 639 -80.71 12.14 46.75
CA LYS A 639 -79.78 11.24 47.45
C LYS A 639 -79.34 10.07 46.57
N ASP A 640 -80.25 9.46 45.82
CA ASP A 640 -79.90 8.37 44.89
C ASP A 640 -78.93 8.86 43.81
N ILE A 641 -79.18 10.03 43.21
CA ILE A 641 -78.28 10.66 42.24
C ILE A 641 -76.92 10.97 42.89
N SER A 642 -76.90 11.49 44.11
CA SER A 642 -75.67 11.74 44.86
C SER A 642 -74.86 10.46 45.07
N GLY A 643 -75.52 9.34 45.36
CA GLY A 643 -74.88 8.02 45.48
C GLY A 643 -74.24 7.57 44.16
N LEU A 644 -74.96 7.70 43.04
CA LEU A 644 -74.46 7.36 41.70
C LEU A 644 -73.26 8.24 41.29
N ILE A 645 -73.29 9.53 41.60
CA ILE A 645 -72.17 10.44 41.32
C ILE A 645 -70.96 10.07 42.18
N SER A 646 -71.17 9.76 43.46
CA SER A 646 -70.08 9.34 44.34
C SER A 646 -69.44 8.04 43.84
N SER A 647 -70.23 7.07 43.40
CA SER A 647 -69.70 5.84 42.79
C SER A 647 -68.95 6.13 41.48
N SER A 648 -69.48 7.03 40.64
CA SER A 648 -68.82 7.42 39.38
C SER A 648 -67.48 8.10 39.61
N ASN A 649 -67.35 8.90 40.68
CA ASN A 649 -66.07 9.53 41.05
C ASN A 649 -65.00 8.48 41.40
N VAL A 650 -65.37 7.42 42.13
CA VAL A 650 -64.44 6.33 42.47
C VAL A 650 -63.92 5.64 41.20
N GLU A 651 -64.81 5.37 40.22
CA GLU A 651 -64.42 4.77 38.95
C GLU A 651 -63.53 5.70 38.09
N VAL A 652 -63.82 7.01 38.08
CA VAL A 652 -62.99 8.00 37.38
C VAL A 652 -61.60 8.10 38.02
N GLU A 653 -61.51 8.12 39.36
CA GLU A 653 -60.22 8.15 40.07
C GLU A 653 -59.38 6.88 39.77
N ALA A 654 -60.01 5.71 39.77
CA ALA A 654 -59.37 4.46 39.37
C ALA A 654 -58.90 4.51 37.91
N GLY A 655 -59.71 5.04 37.00
CA GLY A 655 -59.38 5.25 35.58
C GLY A 655 -58.17 6.17 35.39
N VAL A 656 -58.14 7.32 36.07
CA VAL A 656 -57.00 8.26 36.05
C VAL A 656 -55.71 7.56 36.47
N LYS A 657 -55.76 6.75 37.55
CA LYS A 657 -54.60 6.01 38.05
C LYS A 657 -54.06 5.02 37.02
N LEU A 658 -54.93 4.27 36.34
CA LEU A 658 -54.53 3.30 35.31
C LEU A 658 -53.90 3.98 34.09
N VAL A 659 -54.49 5.08 33.60
CA VAL A 659 -53.93 5.83 32.46
C VAL A 659 -52.58 6.44 32.81
N LYS A 660 -52.41 6.95 34.04
CA LYS A 660 -51.11 7.44 34.52
C LYS A 660 -50.05 6.33 34.53
N GLN A 661 -50.41 5.14 35.04
CA GLN A 661 -49.50 3.98 35.01
C GLN A 661 -49.12 3.56 33.59
N ALA A 662 -50.04 3.66 32.62
CA ALA A 662 -49.74 3.42 31.21
C ALA A 662 -48.77 4.46 30.65
N GLY A 663 -48.95 5.75 30.98
CA GLY A 663 -48.01 6.82 30.61
C GLY A 663 -46.61 6.62 31.20
N ASP A 664 -46.52 6.19 32.46
CA ASP A 664 -45.24 5.87 33.11
C ASP A 664 -44.56 4.66 32.42
N ALA A 665 -45.33 3.64 32.01
CA ALA A 665 -44.80 2.50 31.27
C ALA A 665 -44.24 2.90 29.90
N LEU A 666 -44.92 3.79 29.17
CA LEU A 666 -44.44 4.34 27.89
C LEU A 666 -43.17 5.15 28.06
N THR A 667 -43.05 5.92 29.14
CA THR A 667 -41.82 6.66 29.48
C THR A 667 -40.63 5.70 29.66
N ARG A 668 -40.83 4.58 30.38
CA ARG A 668 -39.79 3.55 30.53
C ARG A 668 -39.42 2.87 29.20
N ILE A 669 -40.37 2.69 28.28
CA ILE A 669 -40.09 2.16 26.94
C ILE A 669 -39.20 3.11 26.14
N VAL A 670 -39.44 4.43 26.22
CA VAL A 670 -38.59 5.44 25.58
C VAL A 670 -37.16 5.38 26.14
N GLU A 671 -37.01 5.26 27.45
CA GLU A 671 -35.69 5.14 28.09
C GLU A 671 -34.96 3.84 27.68
N ALA A 672 -35.64 2.70 27.72
CA ALA A 672 -35.07 1.41 27.32
C ALA A 672 -34.65 1.41 25.84
N SER A 673 -35.49 1.98 24.97
CA SER A 673 -35.20 2.09 23.53
C SER A 673 -34.00 3.01 23.25
N ARG A 674 -33.81 4.06 24.05
CA ARG A 674 -32.60 4.89 24.01
C ARG A 674 -31.36 4.09 24.41
N GLY A 675 -31.46 3.24 25.45
CA GLY A 675 -30.38 2.32 25.82
C GLY A 675 -29.98 1.39 24.67
N VAL A 676 -30.97 0.78 24.00
CA VAL A 676 -30.76 -0.06 22.81
C VAL A 676 -30.06 0.73 21.70
N GLN A 677 -30.46 1.97 21.44
CA GLN A 677 -29.81 2.83 20.45
C GLN A 677 -28.32 3.08 20.76
N THR A 678 -27.99 3.36 22.02
CA THR A 678 -26.60 3.54 22.47
C THR A 678 -25.77 2.28 22.22
N THR A 679 -26.24 1.11 22.69
CA THR A 679 -25.51 -0.16 22.51
C THR A 679 -25.30 -0.50 21.04
N ILE A 680 -26.31 -0.29 20.19
CA ILE A 680 -26.14 -0.56 18.75
C ILE A 680 -25.18 0.42 18.09
N SER A 681 -25.13 1.67 18.55
CA SER A 681 -24.14 2.65 18.08
C SER A 681 -22.70 2.22 18.43
N GLU A 682 -22.51 1.63 19.62
CA GLU A 682 -21.22 1.04 20.02
C GLU A 682 -20.87 -0.16 19.13
N VAL A 683 -21.83 -1.06 18.84
CA VAL A 683 -21.62 -2.19 17.92
C VAL A 683 -21.27 -1.71 16.51
N ALA A 684 -21.94 -0.67 16.01
CA ALA A 684 -21.64 -0.10 14.70
C ALA A 684 -20.22 0.50 14.64
N THR A 685 -19.77 1.12 15.73
CA THR A 685 -18.41 1.66 15.86
C THR A 685 -17.38 0.54 15.91
N ALA A 686 -17.60 -0.48 16.73
CA ALA A 686 -16.74 -1.67 16.80
C ALA A 686 -16.69 -2.42 15.47
N SER A 687 -17.81 -2.52 14.74
CA SER A 687 -17.85 -3.14 13.41
C SER A 687 -17.04 -2.34 12.39
N ALA A 688 -17.03 -1.00 12.49
CA ALA A 688 -16.19 -0.16 11.62
C ALA A 688 -14.69 -0.34 11.94
N GLU A 689 -14.32 -0.48 13.21
CA GLU A 689 -12.94 -0.80 13.61
C GLU A 689 -12.52 -2.20 13.12
N GLN A 690 -13.39 -3.20 13.24
CA GLN A 690 -13.16 -4.54 12.70
C GLN A 690 -12.98 -4.54 11.18
N ALA A 691 -13.76 -3.74 10.46
CA ALA A 691 -13.61 -3.61 9.01
C ALA A 691 -12.22 -3.08 8.64
N ASN A 692 -11.71 -2.07 9.36
CA ASN A 692 -10.35 -1.57 9.16
C ASN A 692 -9.29 -2.65 9.46
N GLY A 693 -9.47 -3.41 10.55
CA GLY A 693 -8.56 -4.51 10.88
C GLY A 693 -8.56 -5.64 9.84
N ILE A 694 -9.72 -5.91 9.21
CA ILE A 694 -9.82 -6.87 8.12
C ILE A 694 -9.13 -6.37 6.84
N GLU A 695 -9.20 -5.07 6.57
CA GLU A 695 -8.47 -4.47 5.44
C GLU A 695 -6.94 -4.59 5.63
N GLU A 696 -6.43 -4.38 6.84
CA GLU A 696 -5.02 -4.60 7.18
C GLU A 696 -4.61 -6.09 7.07
N MET A 697 -5.48 -7.01 7.50
CA MET A 697 -5.26 -8.45 7.29
C MET A 697 -5.23 -8.81 5.80
N SER A 698 -6.13 -8.25 4.99
CA SER A 698 -6.16 -8.47 3.54
C SER A 698 -4.87 -8.00 2.87
N GLN A 699 -4.32 -6.85 3.28
CA GLN A 699 -3.03 -6.36 2.79
C GLN A 699 -1.87 -7.29 3.21
N THR A 700 -1.92 -7.81 4.44
CA THR A 700 -0.91 -8.75 4.94
C THR A 700 -0.94 -10.06 4.14
N VAL A 701 -2.13 -10.59 3.84
CA VAL A 701 -2.29 -11.80 3.01
C VAL A 701 -1.74 -11.57 1.60
N ALA A 702 -2.03 -10.41 0.98
CA ALA A 702 -1.47 -10.06 -0.32
C ALA A 702 0.07 -10.00 -0.30
N HIS A 703 0.67 -9.42 0.75
CA HIS A 703 2.12 -9.39 0.90
C HIS A 703 2.72 -10.78 1.10
N MET A 704 2.05 -11.65 1.85
CA MET A 704 2.48 -13.04 2.01
C MET A 704 2.37 -13.84 0.71
N ASP A 705 1.37 -13.57 -0.13
CA ASP A 705 1.25 -14.15 -1.46
C ASP A 705 2.43 -13.73 -2.37
N GLU A 706 2.77 -12.45 -2.41
CA GLU A 706 3.96 -11.95 -3.14
C GLU A 706 5.24 -12.66 -2.70
N MET A 707 5.47 -12.81 -1.38
CA MET A 707 6.62 -13.53 -0.86
C MET A 707 6.60 -15.02 -1.21
N THR A 708 5.41 -15.63 -1.24
CA THR A 708 5.24 -17.04 -1.61
C THR A 708 5.59 -17.25 -3.08
N GLN A 709 5.13 -16.37 -3.98
CA GLN A 709 5.52 -16.39 -5.39
C GLN A 709 7.02 -16.15 -5.58
N ALA A 710 7.61 -15.21 -4.83
CA ALA A 710 9.06 -14.97 -4.87
C ALA A 710 9.87 -16.20 -4.40
N ASN A 711 9.40 -16.91 -3.38
CA ASN A 711 10.02 -18.15 -2.90
C ASN A 711 9.90 -19.28 -3.94
N ALA A 712 8.77 -19.40 -4.64
CA ALA A 712 8.60 -20.36 -5.73
C ALA A 712 9.60 -20.08 -6.86
N ALA A 713 9.69 -18.82 -7.30
CA ALA A 713 10.66 -18.40 -8.31
C ALA A 713 12.11 -18.65 -7.86
N LEU A 714 12.42 -18.39 -6.58
CA LEU A 714 13.74 -18.64 -6.00
C LEU A 714 14.07 -20.14 -5.96
N ALA A 715 13.10 -20.99 -5.61
CA ALA A 715 13.25 -22.45 -5.62
C ALA A 715 13.54 -22.94 -7.04
N GLU A 716 12.75 -22.53 -8.04
CA GLU A 716 12.98 -22.87 -9.45
C GLU A 716 14.36 -22.41 -9.94
N GLN A 717 14.74 -21.16 -9.66
CA GLN A 717 16.05 -20.62 -10.05
C GLN A 717 17.20 -21.37 -9.38
N SER A 718 17.04 -21.75 -8.11
CA SER A 718 18.05 -22.49 -7.35
C SER A 718 18.22 -23.90 -7.90
N ALA A 719 17.12 -24.60 -8.20
CA ALA A 719 17.14 -25.91 -8.83
C ALA A 719 17.79 -25.87 -10.22
N ALA A 720 17.43 -24.87 -11.04
CA ALA A 720 18.04 -24.67 -12.37
C ALA A 720 19.55 -24.40 -12.28
N SER A 721 19.97 -23.55 -11.35
CA SER A 721 21.39 -23.21 -11.13
C SER A 721 22.18 -24.42 -10.63
N ALA A 722 21.61 -25.18 -9.70
CA ALA A 722 22.20 -26.41 -9.19
C ALA A 722 22.36 -27.49 -10.28
N ASN A 723 21.35 -27.67 -11.13
CA ASN A 723 21.41 -28.61 -12.25
C ASN A 723 22.44 -28.18 -13.31
N ALA A 724 22.52 -26.87 -13.62
CA ALA A 724 23.54 -26.34 -14.52
C ALA A 724 24.96 -26.55 -13.96
N LEU A 725 25.15 -26.32 -12.66
CA LEU A 725 26.42 -26.57 -11.98
C LEU A 725 26.78 -28.06 -12.00
N ALA A 726 25.83 -28.95 -11.71
CA ALA A 726 26.03 -30.39 -11.81
C ALA A 726 26.45 -30.82 -13.22
N GLY A 727 25.85 -30.24 -14.26
CA GLY A 727 26.27 -30.43 -15.65
C GLY A 727 27.71 -29.97 -15.91
N LYS A 728 28.11 -28.80 -15.41
CA LYS A 728 29.48 -28.29 -15.55
C LYS A 728 30.51 -29.12 -14.79
N ILE A 729 30.14 -29.66 -13.63
CA ILE A 729 30.98 -30.60 -12.90
C ILE A 729 31.13 -31.93 -13.67
N ALA A 730 30.08 -32.41 -14.31
CA ALA A 730 30.16 -33.60 -15.17
C ALA A 730 31.08 -33.37 -16.38
N GLU A 731 30.99 -32.22 -17.05
CA GLU A 731 31.91 -31.81 -18.12
C GLU A 731 33.37 -31.75 -17.62
N LEU A 732 33.61 -31.14 -16.46
CA LEU A 732 34.94 -31.05 -15.85
C LEU A 732 35.50 -32.43 -15.52
N ASN A 733 34.70 -33.30 -14.93
CA ASN A 733 35.11 -34.67 -14.62
C ASN A 733 35.49 -35.45 -15.89
N ALA A 734 34.75 -35.26 -17.00
CA ALA A 734 35.08 -35.88 -18.27
C ALA A 734 36.42 -35.37 -18.85
N LEU A 735 36.69 -34.07 -18.73
CA LEU A 735 37.97 -33.48 -19.18
C LEU A 735 39.15 -33.97 -18.34
N VAL A 736 38.99 -34.06 -17.01
CA VAL A 736 40.06 -34.49 -16.12
C VAL A 736 40.27 -36.01 -16.18
N ALA A 737 39.24 -36.79 -16.52
CA ALA A 737 39.35 -38.23 -16.76
C ALA A 737 40.28 -38.60 -17.94
N ALA A 738 40.58 -37.65 -18.85
CA ALA A 738 41.58 -37.84 -19.89
C ALA A 738 43.02 -37.96 -19.34
N PHE A 739 43.26 -37.52 -18.10
CA PHE A 739 44.58 -37.59 -17.46
C PHE A 739 44.67 -38.77 -16.50
N ARG A 740 45.69 -39.62 -16.68
CA ARG A 740 45.98 -40.75 -15.79
C ARG A 740 46.92 -40.28 -14.69
N THR A 741 46.46 -40.19 -13.45
CA THR A 741 47.23 -39.62 -12.33
C THR A 741 47.99 -40.64 -11.49
N GLY A 742 47.71 -41.94 -11.66
CA GLY A 742 48.40 -43.01 -10.94
C GLY A 742 47.88 -43.13 -9.51
N ASP A 743 47.53 -44.35 -9.13
CA ASP A 743 46.74 -44.75 -7.97
C ASP A 743 45.30 -44.23 -7.94
N GLU A 744 44.37 -45.17 -8.13
CA GLU A 744 43.20 -45.28 -7.26
C GLU A 744 43.71 -45.26 -5.82
N LEU A 745 43.73 -44.08 -5.19
CA LEU A 745 43.68 -44.02 -3.74
C LEU A 745 42.38 -44.74 -3.36
N ALA A 746 42.53 -45.95 -2.81
CA ALA A 746 41.50 -46.63 -2.06
C ALA A 746 40.75 -45.58 -1.25
N PRO A 747 39.41 -45.56 -1.30
CA PRO A 747 38.62 -44.49 -0.72
C PRO A 747 39.11 -44.28 0.70
N ILE A 748 39.71 -43.13 0.96
CA ILE A 748 40.05 -42.75 2.32
C ILE A 748 38.68 -42.71 2.99
N ALA A 749 38.37 -43.77 3.74
CA ALA A 749 37.24 -43.82 4.63
C ALA A 749 37.48 -42.70 5.65
N ARG A 750 37.10 -41.48 5.26
CA ARG A 750 36.82 -40.43 6.22
C ARG A 750 35.70 -41.01 7.04
N SER A 751 36.03 -41.44 8.27
CA SER A 751 35.03 -41.72 9.28
C SER A 751 33.97 -40.65 9.17
N PRO A 752 32.68 -41.01 9.04
CA PRO A 752 31.64 -40.00 9.05
C PRO A 752 31.87 -39.23 10.35
N VAL A 753 32.22 -37.94 10.22
CA VAL A 753 31.93 -37.01 11.29
C VAL A 753 30.44 -37.18 11.44
N ALA A 754 30.02 -37.85 12.52
CA ALA A 754 28.62 -38.03 12.82
C ALA A 754 28.04 -36.63 12.70
N ALA A 755 27.25 -36.43 11.64
CA ALA A 755 26.38 -35.29 11.56
C ALA A 755 25.54 -35.47 12.81
N THR A 756 25.82 -34.67 13.84
CA THR A 756 24.83 -34.38 14.84
C THR A 756 23.70 -33.79 14.04
N ALA A 757 22.76 -34.66 13.63
CA ALA A 757 21.46 -34.27 13.19
C ALA A 757 20.98 -33.33 14.28
N TYR A 758 20.93 -32.03 13.96
CA TYR A 758 20.20 -31.09 14.77
C TYR A 758 18.75 -31.54 14.68
N THR A 759 18.38 -32.40 15.62
CA THR A 759 16.99 -32.68 15.94
C THR A 759 16.64 -31.56 16.90
N PRO A 760 15.87 -30.53 16.50
CA PRO A 760 15.33 -29.62 17.49
C PRO A 760 14.61 -30.47 18.53
N PRO A 761 14.77 -30.19 19.84
CA PRO A 761 14.07 -30.96 20.86
C PRO A 761 12.57 -30.94 20.53
N PRO A 762 11.85 -32.06 20.66
CA PRO A 762 10.40 -32.02 20.51
C PRO A 762 9.89 -30.99 21.50
N LEU A 763 9.19 -29.98 20.99
CA LEU A 763 8.45 -29.03 21.81
C LEU A 763 7.63 -29.87 22.79
N ARG A 764 7.91 -29.70 24.08
CA ARG A 764 7.16 -30.41 25.10
C ARG A 764 5.70 -30.01 24.90
N THR A 765 4.78 -30.96 25.03
CA THR A 765 3.34 -30.71 24.95
C THR A 765 2.85 -29.64 25.94
N SER A 766 3.67 -29.28 26.94
CA SER A 766 3.48 -28.13 27.83
C SER A 766 3.63 -26.76 27.14
N ASP A 767 4.44 -26.66 26.09
CA ASP A 767 4.78 -25.38 25.44
C ASP A 767 3.76 -25.02 24.34
N LEU A 768 3.16 -26.04 23.71
CA LEU A 768 2.00 -25.86 22.81
C LEU A 768 0.72 -25.48 23.58
N ALA A 769 0.56 -25.96 24.82
CA ALA A 769 -0.56 -25.57 25.67
C ALA A 769 -0.47 -24.10 26.14
N ALA A 770 0.76 -23.56 26.29
CA ALA A 770 0.97 -22.17 26.69
C ALA A 770 0.67 -21.16 25.56
N ILE A 771 0.84 -21.56 24.30
CA ILE A 771 0.51 -20.73 23.12
C ILE A 771 -1.00 -20.75 22.86
N ALA A 772 -1.69 -21.86 23.15
CA ALA A 772 -3.14 -21.97 22.99
C ALA A 772 -3.94 -21.23 24.08
N SER A 773 -3.36 -20.99 25.27
CA SER A 773 -4.02 -20.27 26.35
C SER A 773 -3.60 -18.79 26.36
N GLY A 774 -4.20 -17.97 25.49
CA GLY A 774 -4.02 -16.52 25.47
C GLY A 774 -4.31 -15.85 26.83
N ARG A 775 -3.28 -15.74 27.68
CA ARG A 775 -3.31 -14.92 28.90
C ARG A 775 -2.06 -14.04 28.94
N GLY A 776 -2.33 -12.75 28.84
CA GLY A 776 -1.35 -11.72 28.49
C GLY A 776 -0.19 -11.56 29.46
N ALA A 777 1.01 -11.46 28.89
CA ALA A 777 2.18 -10.80 29.47
C ALA A 777 3.23 -10.39 28.40
N GLU A 778 2.86 -10.32 27.12
CA GLU A 778 3.75 -9.96 25.99
C GLU A 778 4.41 -8.56 26.08
N PRO A 779 3.76 -7.49 26.60
CA PRO A 779 4.30 -6.14 26.47
C PRO A 779 5.55 -5.86 27.34
N GLU A 780 5.71 -6.55 28.46
CA GLU A 780 6.77 -6.24 29.43
C GLU A 780 8.09 -6.95 29.09
N ARG A 781 8.01 -8.14 28.50
CA ARG A 781 9.17 -8.92 28.05
C ARG A 781 9.87 -8.25 26.86
N LEU A 782 9.09 -7.73 25.91
CA LEU A 782 9.59 -7.00 24.75
C LEU A 782 10.19 -5.64 25.15
N ARG A 783 9.61 -4.94 26.14
CA ARG A 783 10.21 -3.71 26.70
C ARG A 783 11.55 -3.96 27.39
N ARG A 784 11.72 -5.06 28.13
CA ARG A 784 13.00 -5.40 28.78
C ARG A 784 14.07 -5.82 27.76
N LEU A 785 13.69 -6.53 26.70
CA LEU A 785 14.59 -6.88 25.59
C LEU A 785 15.02 -5.64 24.80
N ALA A 786 14.10 -4.72 24.53
CA ALA A 786 14.42 -3.45 23.87
C ALA A 786 15.34 -2.55 24.72
N ALA A 787 15.14 -2.50 26.04
CA ALA A 787 16.01 -1.76 26.95
C ALA A 787 17.44 -2.35 27.02
N ALA A 788 17.57 -3.68 27.00
CA ALA A 788 18.87 -4.36 27.02
C ALA A 788 19.69 -4.16 25.72
N LEU A 789 19.02 -4.04 24.58
CA LEU A 789 19.66 -3.79 23.28
C LEU A 789 20.17 -2.35 23.12
N VAL A 790 19.48 -1.37 23.73
CA VAL A 790 19.89 0.05 23.70
C VAL A 790 21.12 0.31 24.60
N GLU A 791 21.29 -0.47 25.67
CA GLU A 791 22.42 -0.31 26.61
C GLU A 791 23.73 -0.92 26.06
N GLN A 792 23.66 -1.94 25.20
CA GLN A 792 24.83 -2.52 24.53
C GLN A 792 25.46 -1.61 23.45
N GLN A 793 24.73 -0.62 22.92
CA GLN A 793 25.23 0.28 21.88
C GLN A 793 26.03 1.50 22.40
N LYS A 794 26.10 1.74 23.72
CA LYS A 794 26.77 2.92 24.29
C LYS A 794 28.25 2.75 24.66
N THR A 795 28.86 1.60 24.40
CA THR A 795 30.27 1.36 24.76
C THR A 795 31.15 1.36 23.51
N PRO A 796 32.01 2.37 23.28
CA PRO A 796 32.93 2.34 22.14
C PRO A 796 34.05 1.30 22.40
N PRO A 797 34.54 0.60 21.36
CA PRO A 797 35.57 -0.42 21.53
C PRO A 797 36.91 0.20 21.91
N ARG A 798 37.53 -0.38 22.94
CA ARG A 798 38.87 -0.03 23.44
C ARG A 798 39.91 -0.50 22.40
N GLN A 799 40.57 0.43 21.70
CA GLN A 799 41.65 0.12 20.76
C GLN A 799 42.94 -0.30 21.50
N ALA A 800 43.52 -1.44 21.10
CA ALA A 800 44.88 -1.84 21.46
C ALA A 800 45.91 -1.13 20.55
N PRO A 801 47.14 -0.82 21.02
CA PRO A 801 48.06 0.03 20.28
C PRO A 801 48.76 -0.74 19.15
N ALA A 802 48.51 -0.36 17.90
CA ALA A 802 49.24 -0.85 16.75
C ALA A 802 50.50 -0.01 16.48
N ARG A 803 51.62 -0.71 16.25
CA ARG A 803 52.95 -0.16 15.99
C ARG A 803 52.99 0.69 14.71
N LYS A 804 53.67 1.84 14.79
CA LYS A 804 54.04 2.70 13.67
C LYS A 804 54.89 1.96 12.64
N ARG A 805 54.51 2.03 11.36
CA ARG A 805 55.43 2.17 10.22
C ARG A 805 54.86 3.13 9.19
N ALA A 806 55.75 3.97 8.69
CA ALA A 806 55.53 5.02 7.72
C ALA A 806 55.57 4.46 6.29
N ASN A 807 54.67 4.90 5.42
CA ASN A 807 54.97 5.72 4.23
C ASN A 807 53.77 5.83 3.28
N ASP A 808 53.65 7.04 2.73
CA ASP A 808 53.19 7.42 1.38
C ASP A 808 51.70 7.30 0.99
N ALA A 809 51.02 8.43 1.21
CA ALA A 809 50.53 9.35 0.18
C ALA A 809 49.70 8.82 -1.02
N GLY A 810 48.48 9.36 -1.13
CA GLY A 810 48.01 9.97 -2.38
C GLY A 810 46.74 9.39 -2.99
N TRP A 811 45.78 10.29 -3.24
CA TRP A 811 44.60 10.20 -4.12
C TRP A 811 43.25 9.95 -3.45
N GLU A 812 42.66 11.06 -2.99
CA GLU A 812 41.22 11.29 -2.88
C GLU A 812 40.59 11.51 -4.28
N GLU A 813 39.28 11.25 -4.36
CA GLU A 813 38.34 11.33 -5.50
C GLU A 813 38.32 10.17 -6.51
N PHE A 814 37.41 9.22 -6.28
CA PHE A 814 36.37 8.82 -7.25
C PHE A 814 35.13 8.25 -6.56
#